data_AF-A0A428Z239-F1
#
_entry.id   AF-A0A428Z239-F1
#
_cell.length_a   1.000
_cell.length_b   1.000
_cell.length_c   1.000
_cell.angle_alpha   90.00
_cell.angle_beta   90.00
_cell.angle_gamma   90.00
#
_symmetry.space_group_name_H-M   'P 1'
#
loop_
_entity.id
_entity.type
_entity.pdbx_description
1 polymer ?
#
loop_
_entity_poly.entity_id
_entity_poly.type
_entity_poly.pdbx_seq_one_letter_code
_entity_poly.pdbx_strand_id
1 'polypeptide(L)'
;MAIADLGAAFEGAVIARARAILAKVPRDTAGPVAIGIAAPGLAIWTGADHLEAEGREARIVACPSVLAVLAALAGEGAETDHVTGDLVVLTDRSQDELGEAIMSRLHGNQLYDVSRDTLLNDVLQPKQVDVRLRERRRAWLTDALIELAQAGEANSLHGTVLTLELAITRVLRERLGLDLDELDLVEVIALADDSRRRARWRALPPTHRQGMIDWLVERLGEPAGLVMRLAEGRDDVLADLLVADVLTATAADPELAALFGGFAGVRWGSPLPPATHVRAAADSAVALARSASTDRVAQQVRRADSVLADLGGRRFAAHSDVLPSGFEQRLRHAVDAVDEADLDPLYRHRDGRDQAAIVRRVEAAVRVRRWLDIPTSEHEYASVSDWMTGYARDLAWLDRELTQLRQGAPWPEVAAVFGRLIRSASQRRRSLDLAFSRILPSAAGQTPRTLLAVETVLPTVVADLASTRKVLLVVVDGMSMPVAVELAESVVGSGDNGWTEVVRPVDGGREAVLAAFPTETSYSRTSLLTASLRRGDAGVERSAFGSHPFWPARTRAQLVHKDGLAGRDGGDLGAELTEAFTASNNKHVVAVVLNAVDESLPTSRQADDPTWHYRDVSGLPELLERAALDGWIVVLTSDHGHVLEHDSTHRPDSTGGARWRMPGERPLGEDEVLLRGPRVLVPGNEVVLAATEDIRYGRRTRGYHGGASLAEVAIPLIVLLPPGSPELAGWTFHSLGPPDWWTGRTVAGPVVSASTPTRHSKPDRRRRRPVKSDIADAPTLFSEPEPDAASSASIGRALISSATFVAAHKAFPRNRVPDPDTVANVVDVLVAAGGRSPVAAVLQAAGAPGRNPRALVGALKKLLNFDQFPVIDLVDNDRTVVLNRTLLEEQFLDEGSR
;
A
#
# COMPACT_ATOMS: atom_id res chain seq x y z
N MET A 1 -23.93 -44.60 -18.55
CA MET A 1 -23.72 -45.88 -17.87
C MET A 1 -24.07 -46.98 -18.84
N ALA A 2 -23.15 -47.92 -19.06
CA ALA A 2 -23.46 -49.19 -19.69
C ALA A 2 -24.24 -50.07 -18.69
N ILE A 3 -24.83 -51.16 -19.17
CA ILE A 3 -25.53 -52.13 -18.29
C ILE A 3 -24.56 -52.73 -17.26
N ALA A 4 -23.26 -52.84 -17.59
CA ALA A 4 -22.21 -53.29 -16.68
C ALA A 4 -21.98 -52.37 -15.46
N ASP A 5 -22.07 -51.03 -15.60
CA ASP A 5 -21.85 -50.09 -14.48
C ASP A 5 -22.91 -50.28 -13.38
N LEU A 6 -24.13 -50.65 -13.77
CA LEU A 6 -25.23 -50.93 -12.84
C LEU A 6 -25.02 -52.25 -12.09
N GLY A 7 -24.38 -53.23 -12.71
CA GLY A 7 -24.05 -54.52 -12.08
C GLY A 7 -23.09 -54.34 -10.90
N ALA A 8 -21.89 -53.81 -11.16
CA ALA A 8 -20.85 -53.69 -10.12
C ALA A 8 -21.28 -52.82 -8.92
N ALA A 9 -22.03 -51.73 -9.17
CA ALA A 9 -22.55 -50.88 -8.10
C ALA A 9 -23.62 -51.60 -7.25
N PHE A 10 -24.48 -52.41 -7.89
CA PHE A 10 -25.48 -53.22 -7.21
C PHE A 10 -24.84 -54.39 -6.43
N GLU A 11 -23.82 -55.04 -6.99
CA GLU A 11 -23.09 -56.13 -6.32
C GLU A 11 -22.34 -55.64 -5.08
N GLY A 12 -21.61 -54.52 -5.20
CA GLY A 12 -20.96 -53.87 -4.06
C GLY A 12 -21.96 -53.44 -2.98
N ALA A 13 -23.16 -53.02 -3.37
CA ALA A 13 -24.24 -52.67 -2.45
C ALA A 13 -24.88 -53.89 -1.76
N VAL A 14 -25.13 -54.99 -2.48
CA VAL A 14 -25.56 -56.28 -1.91
C VAL A 14 -24.53 -56.80 -0.90
N ILE A 15 -23.24 -56.74 -1.23
CA ILE A 15 -22.14 -57.11 -0.34
C ILE A 15 -22.11 -56.20 0.90
N ALA A 16 -22.18 -54.88 0.73
CA ALA A 16 -22.19 -53.94 1.85
C ALA A 16 -23.39 -54.17 2.79
N ARG A 17 -24.58 -54.40 2.22
CA ARG A 17 -25.82 -54.69 2.97
C ARG A 17 -25.71 -56.00 3.74
N ALA A 18 -25.22 -57.06 3.11
CA ALA A 18 -24.99 -58.35 3.76
C ALA A 18 -23.96 -58.23 4.90
N ARG A 19 -22.81 -57.59 4.69
CA ARG A 19 -21.82 -57.31 5.75
C ARG A 19 -22.41 -56.53 6.92
N ALA A 20 -23.17 -55.48 6.63
CA ALA A 20 -23.79 -54.61 7.65
C ALA A 20 -24.90 -55.31 8.45
N ILE A 21 -25.50 -56.38 7.92
CA ILE A 21 -26.47 -57.23 8.64
C ILE A 21 -25.73 -58.31 9.45
N LEU A 22 -24.75 -59.00 8.85
CA LEU A 22 -23.93 -60.01 9.54
C LEU A 22 -23.23 -59.43 10.78
N ALA A 23 -22.69 -58.21 10.70
CA ALA A 23 -22.08 -57.51 11.83
C ALA A 23 -23.07 -57.11 12.95
N LYS A 24 -24.39 -57.15 12.68
CA LYS A 24 -25.47 -56.90 13.67
C LYS A 24 -26.02 -58.21 14.26
N VAL A 25 -25.64 -59.39 13.74
CA VAL A 25 -25.99 -60.70 14.31
C VAL A 25 -25.17 -60.91 15.59
N PRO A 26 -25.78 -61.15 16.76
CA PRO A 26 -25.04 -61.45 17.98
C PRO A 26 -24.11 -62.66 17.79
N ARG A 27 -22.87 -62.61 18.27
CA ARG A 27 -21.91 -63.72 18.07
C ARG A 27 -22.35 -65.05 18.70
N ASP A 28 -23.17 -65.00 19.74
CA ASP A 28 -23.77 -66.17 20.40
C ASP A 28 -25.00 -66.75 19.64
N THR A 29 -25.33 -66.23 18.45
CA THR A 29 -26.46 -66.74 17.63
C THR A 29 -26.16 -68.14 17.10
N ALA A 30 -26.70 -69.16 17.79
CA ALA A 30 -26.50 -70.56 17.46
C ALA A 30 -27.27 -70.99 16.19
N GLY A 31 -26.62 -70.88 15.03
CA GLY A 31 -27.09 -71.40 13.75
C GLY A 31 -26.74 -70.52 12.55
N PRO A 32 -26.91 -71.03 11.32
CA PRO A 32 -26.81 -70.25 10.10
C PRO A 32 -28.00 -69.29 9.98
N VAL A 33 -27.75 -68.09 9.44
CA VAL A 33 -28.71 -67.02 9.26
C VAL A 33 -28.92 -66.78 7.76
N ALA A 34 -30.18 -66.80 7.31
CA ALA A 34 -30.54 -66.44 5.94
C ALA A 34 -30.97 -64.96 5.86
N ILE A 35 -30.28 -64.16 5.06
CA ILE A 35 -30.54 -62.74 4.85
C ILE A 35 -31.23 -62.59 3.49
N GLY A 36 -32.49 -62.14 3.48
CA GLY A 36 -33.20 -61.85 2.23
C GLY A 36 -32.87 -60.45 1.72
N ILE A 37 -32.45 -60.33 0.46
CA ILE A 37 -32.14 -59.06 -0.19
C ILE A 37 -32.99 -58.91 -1.45
N ALA A 38 -33.65 -57.76 -1.59
CA ALA A 38 -34.53 -57.47 -2.72
C ALA A 38 -33.76 -56.90 -3.92
N ALA A 39 -33.98 -57.50 -5.10
CA ALA A 39 -33.46 -57.02 -6.37
C ALA A 39 -34.50 -56.14 -7.07
N PRO A 40 -34.13 -54.94 -7.60
CA PRO A 40 -35.05 -54.03 -8.30
C PRO A 40 -35.40 -54.46 -9.74
N GLY A 41 -35.12 -55.71 -10.09
CA GLY A 41 -35.24 -56.35 -11.40
C GLY A 41 -34.77 -57.79 -11.30
N LEU A 42 -34.71 -58.52 -12.43
CA LEU A 42 -34.32 -59.93 -12.49
C LEU A 42 -33.15 -60.27 -11.57
N ALA A 43 -33.36 -61.23 -10.66
CA ALA A 43 -32.34 -61.66 -9.71
C ALA A 43 -31.20 -62.38 -10.45
N ILE A 44 -30.10 -61.66 -10.65
CA ILE A 44 -28.87 -62.11 -11.29
C ILE A 44 -27.71 -61.72 -10.36
N TRP A 45 -26.79 -62.65 -10.16
CA TRP A 45 -25.54 -62.44 -9.42
C TRP A 45 -24.37 -62.80 -10.34
N THR A 46 -23.36 -61.92 -10.42
CA THR A 46 -22.12 -62.16 -11.20
C THR A 46 -20.84 -61.89 -10.41
N GLY A 47 -20.96 -61.51 -9.13
CA GLY A 47 -19.86 -61.37 -8.18
C GLY A 47 -19.42 -62.72 -7.58
N ALA A 48 -18.59 -62.67 -6.55
CA ALA A 48 -18.19 -63.88 -5.82
C ALA A 48 -19.38 -64.49 -5.06
N ASP A 49 -19.55 -65.81 -5.14
CA ASP A 49 -20.64 -66.53 -4.47
C ASP A 49 -20.48 -66.60 -2.94
N HIS A 50 -19.33 -66.19 -2.39
CA HIS A 50 -18.99 -66.29 -0.97
C HIS A 50 -18.52 -64.93 -0.42
N LEU A 51 -18.94 -64.60 0.81
CA LEU A 51 -18.69 -63.33 1.48
C LEU A 51 -18.29 -63.53 2.94
N GLU A 52 -17.13 -63.02 3.33
CA GLU A 52 -16.69 -62.98 4.74
C GLU A 52 -17.00 -61.63 5.41
N ALA A 53 -17.50 -61.69 6.66
CA ALA A 53 -17.71 -60.54 7.54
C ALA A 53 -17.63 -60.96 9.03
N GLU A 54 -16.88 -60.25 9.87
CA GLU A 54 -16.82 -60.49 11.34
C GLU A 54 -16.51 -61.93 11.77
N GLY A 55 -15.82 -62.71 10.92
CA GLY A 55 -15.53 -64.13 11.16
C GLY A 55 -16.69 -65.08 10.86
N ARG A 56 -17.76 -64.62 10.20
CA ARG A 56 -18.83 -65.43 9.62
C ARG A 56 -18.68 -65.43 8.09
N GLU A 57 -18.91 -66.58 7.48
CA GLU A 57 -18.93 -66.76 6.02
C GLU A 57 -20.37 -66.97 5.53
N ALA A 58 -20.76 -66.21 4.51
CA ALA A 58 -22.11 -66.24 3.94
C ALA A 58 -22.08 -66.49 2.43
N ARG A 59 -22.90 -67.43 1.94
CA ARG A 59 -23.04 -67.72 0.50
C ARG A 59 -24.13 -66.85 -0.12
N ILE A 60 -23.84 -66.17 -1.24
CA ILE A 60 -24.78 -65.34 -2.00
C ILE A 60 -25.43 -66.18 -3.10
N VAL A 61 -26.76 -66.12 -3.23
CA VAL A 61 -27.54 -66.92 -4.19
C VAL A 61 -28.64 -66.10 -4.86
N ALA A 62 -28.60 -66.00 -6.19
CA ALA A 62 -29.66 -65.38 -6.98
C ALA A 62 -30.87 -66.33 -7.14
N CYS A 63 -32.05 -65.85 -6.74
CA CYS A 63 -33.28 -66.61 -6.66
C CYS A 63 -34.41 -65.90 -7.44
N PRO A 64 -34.53 -66.12 -8.76
CA PRO A 64 -35.50 -65.44 -9.64
C PRO A 64 -36.94 -65.98 -9.54
N SER A 65 -37.26 -66.72 -8.49
CA SER A 65 -38.62 -67.22 -8.22
C SER A 65 -38.78 -67.63 -6.75
N VAL A 66 -40.04 -67.69 -6.29
CA VAL A 66 -40.42 -68.19 -4.96
C VAL A 66 -39.89 -69.60 -4.70
N LEU A 67 -39.89 -70.46 -5.73
CA LEU A 67 -39.37 -71.83 -5.64
C LEU A 67 -37.85 -71.87 -5.50
N ALA A 68 -37.12 -70.97 -6.18
CA ALA A 68 -35.66 -70.85 -6.01
C ALA A 68 -35.29 -70.37 -4.59
N VAL A 69 -36.06 -69.43 -4.02
CA VAL A 69 -35.91 -69.01 -2.62
C VAL A 69 -36.14 -70.19 -1.66
N LEU A 70 -37.17 -71.01 -1.89
CA LEU A 70 -37.43 -72.21 -1.09
C LEU A 70 -36.30 -73.26 -1.20
N ALA A 71 -35.79 -73.52 -2.39
CA ALA A 71 -34.67 -74.45 -2.60
C ALA A 71 -33.40 -73.98 -1.89
N ALA A 72 -33.06 -72.69 -2.02
CA ALA A 72 -31.92 -72.08 -1.34
C ALA A 72 -32.04 -72.16 0.20
N LEU A 73 -33.24 -71.92 0.74
CA LEU A 73 -33.55 -72.05 2.18
C LEU A 73 -33.68 -73.51 2.66
N ALA A 74 -33.81 -74.48 1.76
CA ALA A 74 -33.82 -75.91 2.06
C ALA A 74 -32.42 -76.56 1.96
N GLY A 75 -31.44 -75.85 1.37
CA GLY A 75 -30.09 -76.36 1.13
C GLY A 75 -29.94 -77.18 -0.17
N GLU A 76 -30.98 -77.26 -1.00
CA GLU A 76 -30.91 -78.00 -2.27
C GLU A 76 -30.04 -77.23 -3.28
N GLY A 77 -28.91 -77.84 -3.68
CA GLY A 77 -27.93 -77.24 -4.61
C GLY A 77 -26.54 -76.97 -4.04
N ALA A 78 -26.17 -77.51 -2.88
CA ALA A 78 -24.80 -77.55 -2.40
C ALA A 78 -24.14 -78.91 -2.73
N GLU A 79 -23.15 -78.93 -3.64
CA GLU A 79 -22.36 -80.14 -3.94
C GLU A 79 -21.16 -80.34 -2.99
N THR A 80 -21.07 -79.57 -1.89
CA THR A 80 -19.98 -79.64 -0.90
C THR A 80 -20.50 -79.67 0.54
N ASP A 81 -19.76 -80.37 1.40
CA ASP A 81 -20.23 -80.99 2.65
C ASP A 81 -20.32 -80.02 3.86
N HIS A 82 -20.69 -78.74 3.64
CA HIS A 82 -20.64 -77.65 4.63
C HIS A 82 -21.98 -76.88 4.71
N VAL A 83 -23.06 -77.57 5.04
CA VAL A 83 -24.43 -77.00 5.14
C VAL A 83 -24.68 -76.26 6.48
N THR A 84 -23.71 -75.44 6.91
CA THR A 84 -23.78 -74.64 8.17
C THR A 84 -23.16 -73.23 8.04
N GLY A 85 -22.98 -72.71 6.83
CA GLY A 85 -22.66 -71.30 6.59
C GLY A 85 -23.91 -70.40 6.55
N ASP A 86 -23.73 -69.09 6.66
CA ASP A 86 -24.82 -68.14 6.47
C ASP A 86 -25.24 -68.06 4.98
N LEU A 87 -26.43 -67.52 4.70
CA LEU A 87 -26.99 -67.45 3.35
C LEU A 87 -27.47 -66.03 3.05
N VAL A 88 -27.21 -65.53 1.84
CA VAL A 88 -27.75 -64.27 1.32
C VAL A 88 -28.60 -64.59 0.10
N VAL A 89 -29.91 -64.50 0.25
CA VAL A 89 -30.89 -64.79 -0.81
C VAL A 89 -31.21 -63.49 -1.54
N LEU A 90 -30.74 -63.36 -2.78
CA LEU A 90 -31.05 -62.22 -3.64
C LEU A 90 -32.27 -62.56 -4.51
N THR A 91 -33.40 -61.85 -4.39
CA THR A 91 -34.62 -62.19 -5.13
C THR A 91 -35.38 -60.97 -5.66
N ASP A 92 -36.03 -61.13 -6.82
CA ASP A 92 -36.85 -60.13 -7.50
C ASP A 92 -38.34 -60.23 -7.16
N ARG A 93 -38.68 -61.11 -6.20
CA ARG A 93 -40.05 -61.35 -5.72
C ARG A 93 -40.43 -60.36 -4.61
N SER A 94 -41.70 -59.98 -4.53
CA SER A 94 -42.19 -59.16 -3.41
C SER A 94 -42.34 -59.96 -2.11
N GLN A 95 -42.45 -59.28 -0.96
CA GLN A 95 -42.73 -59.95 0.32
C GLN A 95 -44.09 -60.69 0.29
N ASP A 96 -45.08 -60.13 -0.42
CA ASP A 96 -46.39 -60.77 -0.61
C ASP A 96 -46.32 -62.03 -1.49
N GLU A 97 -45.44 -62.05 -2.49
CA GLU A 97 -45.19 -63.23 -3.34
C GLU A 97 -44.45 -64.35 -2.61
N LEU A 98 -43.60 -64.02 -1.63
CA LEU A 98 -42.89 -65.00 -0.81
C LEU A 98 -43.76 -65.57 0.32
N GLY A 99 -44.58 -64.73 0.97
CA GLY A 99 -45.48 -65.12 2.04
C GLY A 99 -44.80 -65.48 3.37
N GLU A 100 -45.58 -65.47 4.46
CA GLU A 100 -45.09 -65.56 5.85
C GLU A 100 -44.18 -66.78 6.11
N ALA A 101 -44.44 -67.93 5.46
CA ALA A 101 -43.67 -69.16 5.64
C ALA A 101 -42.23 -69.10 5.10
N ILE A 102 -41.96 -68.20 4.14
CA ILE A 102 -40.61 -67.86 3.68
C ILE A 102 -40.06 -66.72 4.52
N MET A 103 -40.84 -65.65 4.70
CA MET A 103 -40.40 -64.45 5.41
C MET A 103 -39.93 -64.75 6.83
N SER A 104 -40.62 -65.63 7.57
CA SER A 104 -40.23 -66.09 8.92
C SER A 104 -38.95 -66.92 9.01
N ARG A 105 -38.33 -67.27 7.87
CA ARG A 105 -36.99 -67.90 7.80
C ARG A 105 -35.88 -66.90 7.45
N LEU A 106 -36.24 -65.67 7.09
CA LEU A 106 -35.30 -64.60 6.77
C LEU A 106 -34.99 -63.77 8.03
N HIS A 107 -33.76 -63.28 8.13
CA HIS A 107 -33.30 -62.47 9.25
C HIS A 107 -34.18 -61.23 9.44
N GLY A 108 -34.68 -61.01 10.65
CA GLY A 108 -35.61 -59.92 10.95
C GLY A 108 -36.98 -60.02 10.28
N ASN A 109 -37.35 -61.20 9.74
CA ASN A 109 -38.59 -61.49 9.03
C ASN A 109 -38.89 -60.59 7.81
N GLN A 110 -37.86 -60.04 7.15
CA GLN A 110 -38.00 -59.03 6.10
C GLN A 110 -37.07 -59.24 4.90
N LEU A 111 -37.44 -58.65 3.76
CA LEU A 111 -36.56 -58.46 2.60
C LEU A 111 -35.88 -57.09 2.73
N TYR A 112 -34.54 -57.08 2.74
CA TYR A 112 -33.75 -55.86 2.79
C TYR A 112 -33.56 -55.28 1.37
N ASP A 113 -34.09 -54.08 1.13
CA ASP A 113 -33.84 -53.30 -0.08
C ASP A 113 -32.36 -52.88 -0.19
N VAL A 114 -31.88 -52.67 -1.42
CA VAL A 114 -30.51 -52.26 -1.79
C VAL A 114 -30.49 -50.83 -2.35
N SER A 115 -31.62 -50.13 -2.38
CA SER A 115 -31.69 -48.75 -2.89
C SER A 115 -30.70 -47.81 -2.18
N ARG A 116 -30.20 -46.82 -2.93
CA ARG A 116 -29.27 -45.77 -2.49
C ARG A 116 -29.60 -45.20 -1.11
N ASP A 117 -30.87 -44.91 -0.86
CA ASP A 117 -31.36 -44.39 0.42
C ASP A 117 -31.04 -45.33 1.59
N THR A 118 -31.19 -46.64 1.42
CA THR A 118 -30.93 -47.63 2.47
C THR A 118 -29.44 -47.80 2.76
N LEU A 119 -28.59 -47.79 1.72
CA LEU A 119 -27.13 -47.84 1.85
C LEU A 119 -26.60 -46.59 2.58
N LEU A 120 -27.09 -45.41 2.21
CA LEU A 120 -26.74 -44.15 2.87
C LEU A 120 -27.09 -44.19 4.37
N ASN A 121 -28.25 -44.77 4.72
CA ASN A 121 -28.64 -44.94 6.12
C ASN A 121 -27.82 -46.01 6.85
N ASP A 122 -27.45 -47.13 6.22
CA ASP A 122 -26.63 -48.17 6.87
C ASP A 122 -25.20 -47.72 7.15
N VAL A 123 -24.61 -46.89 6.26
CA VAL A 123 -23.20 -46.51 6.34
C VAL A 123 -22.97 -45.18 7.07
N LEU A 124 -23.81 -44.15 6.86
CA LEU A 124 -23.70 -42.88 7.62
C LEU A 124 -24.57 -42.84 8.89
N GLN A 125 -25.57 -43.71 9.01
CA GLN A 125 -26.37 -43.90 10.22
C GLN A 125 -26.99 -42.61 10.83
N PRO A 126 -27.53 -41.68 10.00
CA PRO A 126 -28.15 -40.45 10.47
C PRO A 126 -29.50 -40.73 11.14
N LYS A 127 -29.96 -39.79 11.97
CA LYS A 127 -31.30 -39.83 12.59
C LYS A 127 -32.43 -39.65 11.57
N GLN A 128 -32.19 -38.87 10.51
CA GLN A 128 -33.13 -38.58 9.44
C GLN A 128 -32.36 -38.08 8.21
N VAL A 129 -32.86 -38.37 7.00
CA VAL A 129 -32.31 -37.90 5.73
C VAL A 129 -33.31 -36.94 5.07
N ASP A 130 -32.82 -35.80 4.59
CA ASP A 130 -33.60 -34.81 3.82
C ASP A 130 -34.15 -35.44 2.52
N VAL A 131 -35.47 -35.28 2.29
CA VAL A 131 -36.15 -35.82 1.11
C VAL A 131 -35.54 -35.29 -0.20
N ARG A 132 -34.95 -34.08 -0.17
CA ARG A 132 -34.27 -33.45 -1.31
C ARG A 132 -33.02 -34.21 -1.79
N LEU A 133 -32.46 -35.10 -0.98
CA LEU A 133 -31.34 -35.98 -1.36
C LEU A 133 -31.80 -37.17 -2.23
N ARG A 134 -33.10 -37.49 -2.18
CA ARG A 134 -33.74 -38.57 -2.96
C ARG A 134 -34.16 -38.13 -4.37
N GLU A 135 -34.03 -36.84 -4.69
CA GLU A 135 -34.28 -36.30 -6.03
C GLU A 135 -33.32 -36.96 -7.04
N ARG A 136 -33.84 -37.48 -8.16
CA ARG A 136 -33.04 -38.17 -9.19
C ARG A 136 -31.83 -37.36 -9.69
N ARG A 137 -31.92 -36.02 -9.71
CA ARG A 137 -30.82 -35.11 -10.08
C ARG A 137 -29.66 -35.05 -9.07
N ARG A 138 -29.86 -35.55 -7.84
CA ARG A 138 -28.86 -35.60 -6.76
C ARG A 138 -28.40 -37.02 -6.41
N ALA A 139 -28.73 -38.01 -7.25
CA ALA A 139 -28.21 -39.37 -7.08
C ALA A 139 -26.68 -39.40 -6.92
N TRP A 140 -25.96 -38.54 -7.67
CA TRP A 140 -24.51 -38.34 -7.58
C TRP A 140 -24.01 -38.00 -6.17
N LEU A 141 -24.81 -37.25 -5.38
CA LEU A 141 -24.43 -36.77 -4.05
C LEU A 141 -24.56 -37.90 -3.02
N THR A 142 -25.60 -38.71 -3.15
CA THR A 142 -25.79 -39.93 -2.36
C THR A 142 -24.72 -40.97 -2.69
N ASP A 143 -24.40 -41.16 -3.98
CA ASP A 143 -23.33 -42.06 -4.42
C ASP A 143 -21.96 -41.61 -3.86
N ALA A 144 -21.60 -40.33 -4.01
CA ALA A 144 -20.36 -39.76 -3.47
C ALA A 144 -20.26 -39.84 -1.94
N LEU A 145 -21.37 -39.72 -1.20
CA LEU A 145 -21.39 -39.91 0.26
C LEU A 145 -21.14 -41.36 0.67
N ILE A 146 -21.69 -42.33 -0.08
CA ILE A 146 -21.45 -43.76 0.15
C ILE A 146 -19.98 -44.10 -0.13
N GLU A 147 -19.41 -43.61 -1.23
CA GLU A 147 -17.98 -43.78 -1.56
C GLU A 147 -17.06 -43.24 -0.45
N LEU A 148 -17.31 -42.01 0.03
CA LEU A 148 -16.53 -41.38 1.11
C LEU A 148 -16.53 -42.22 2.38
N ALA A 149 -17.70 -42.72 2.78
CA ALA A 149 -17.84 -43.52 3.98
C ALA A 149 -17.24 -44.93 3.83
N GLN A 150 -17.31 -45.53 2.63
CA GLN A 150 -16.59 -46.78 2.32
C GLN A 150 -15.07 -46.61 2.33
N ALA A 151 -14.56 -45.44 1.96
CA ALA A 151 -13.14 -45.10 2.05
C ALA A 151 -12.66 -44.76 3.49
N GLY A 152 -13.57 -44.67 4.45
CA GLY A 152 -13.28 -44.18 5.81
C GLY A 152 -13.10 -42.66 5.91
N GLU A 153 -13.38 -41.93 4.83
CA GLU A 153 -13.27 -40.46 4.73
C GLU A 153 -14.51 -39.73 5.31
N ALA A 154 -15.56 -40.46 5.72
CA ALA A 154 -16.73 -39.88 6.39
C ALA A 154 -17.04 -40.57 7.73
N ASN A 155 -17.20 -39.76 8.78
CA ASN A 155 -17.64 -40.20 10.11
C ASN A 155 -19.14 -40.50 10.13
N SER A 156 -19.56 -41.46 10.96
CA SER A 156 -20.97 -41.69 11.29
C SER A 156 -21.67 -40.43 11.81
N LEU A 157 -22.91 -40.23 11.40
CA LEU A 157 -23.77 -39.07 11.69
C LEU A 157 -24.86 -39.42 12.73
N HIS A 158 -24.58 -40.38 13.61
CA HIS A 158 -25.47 -40.80 14.69
C HIS A 158 -26.14 -39.64 15.43
N GLY A 159 -27.47 -39.63 15.44
CA GLY A 159 -28.27 -38.60 16.10
C GLY A 159 -28.46 -37.30 15.30
N THR A 160 -27.63 -37.04 14.29
CA THR A 160 -27.69 -35.86 13.41
C THR A 160 -28.72 -36.04 12.28
N VAL A 161 -29.34 -34.95 11.82
CA VAL A 161 -30.16 -34.94 10.60
C VAL A 161 -29.25 -34.64 9.41
N LEU A 162 -29.21 -35.54 8.41
CA LEU A 162 -28.48 -35.32 7.17
C LEU A 162 -29.30 -34.40 6.26
N THR A 163 -29.04 -33.09 6.36
CA THR A 163 -29.60 -32.06 5.48
C THR A 163 -28.91 -32.08 4.11
N LEU A 164 -29.58 -31.56 3.08
CA LEU A 164 -28.95 -31.33 1.77
C LEU A 164 -27.67 -30.49 1.87
N GLU A 165 -27.66 -29.50 2.76
CA GLU A 165 -26.52 -28.62 3.00
C GLU A 165 -25.34 -29.38 3.60
N LEU A 166 -25.54 -30.08 4.73
CA LEU A 166 -24.51 -30.90 5.39
C LEU A 166 -23.93 -31.97 4.46
N ALA A 167 -24.77 -32.59 3.62
CA ALA A 167 -24.35 -33.54 2.59
C ALA A 167 -23.34 -32.91 1.61
N ILE A 168 -23.63 -31.70 1.12
CA ILE A 168 -22.79 -30.99 0.15
C ILE A 168 -21.53 -30.43 0.83
N THR A 169 -21.63 -29.87 2.05
CA THR A 169 -20.46 -29.47 2.86
C THR A 169 -19.50 -30.64 3.00
N ARG A 170 -20.01 -31.83 3.35
CA ARG A 170 -19.16 -33.03 3.52
C ARG A 170 -18.46 -33.39 2.22
N VAL A 171 -19.21 -33.54 1.12
CA VAL A 171 -18.63 -34.00 -0.14
C VAL A 171 -17.60 -33.02 -0.71
N LEU A 172 -17.85 -31.70 -0.61
CA LEU A 172 -16.90 -30.68 -1.09
C LEU A 172 -15.69 -30.54 -0.15
N ARG A 173 -15.87 -30.62 1.17
CA ARG A 173 -14.74 -30.53 2.12
C ARG A 173 -13.80 -31.73 1.99
N GLU A 174 -14.32 -32.96 1.97
CA GLU A 174 -13.46 -34.16 1.89
C GLU A 174 -12.83 -34.32 0.48
N ARG A 175 -13.64 -34.32 -0.60
CA ARG A 175 -13.13 -34.59 -1.96
C ARG A 175 -12.28 -33.44 -2.52
N LEU A 176 -12.66 -32.19 -2.24
CA LEU A 176 -12.10 -31.01 -2.89
C LEU A 176 -11.31 -30.10 -1.94
N GLY A 177 -11.62 -30.10 -0.65
CA GLY A 177 -10.96 -29.25 0.35
C GLY A 177 -11.51 -27.82 0.40
N LEU A 178 -12.76 -27.63 -0.06
CA LEU A 178 -13.51 -26.37 0.05
C LEU A 178 -14.25 -26.31 1.38
N ASP A 179 -14.34 -25.12 1.98
CA ASP A 179 -15.33 -24.84 3.03
C ASP A 179 -16.49 -24.01 2.47
N LEU A 180 -17.69 -24.13 3.05
CA LEU A 180 -18.89 -23.42 2.55
C LEU A 180 -19.03 -22.00 3.10
N ASP A 181 -18.52 -21.75 4.30
CA ASP A 181 -18.61 -20.44 4.96
C ASP A 181 -17.67 -19.41 4.29
N GLU A 182 -16.62 -19.89 3.62
CA GLU A 182 -15.64 -19.09 2.86
C GLU A 182 -15.78 -19.25 1.33
N LEU A 183 -16.83 -19.93 0.84
CA LEU A 183 -16.95 -20.28 -0.58
C LEU A 183 -17.36 -19.08 -1.46
N ASP A 184 -16.39 -18.59 -2.24
CA ASP A 184 -16.60 -17.66 -3.34
C ASP A 184 -15.97 -18.16 -4.66
N LEU A 185 -15.94 -17.31 -5.68
CA LEU A 185 -15.32 -17.64 -6.97
C LEU A 185 -13.78 -17.58 -6.93
N VAL A 186 -13.18 -16.86 -5.98
CA VAL A 186 -11.72 -16.79 -5.78
C VAL A 186 -11.19 -18.14 -5.27
N GLU A 187 -11.84 -18.74 -4.27
CA GLU A 187 -11.45 -20.06 -3.74
C GLU A 187 -11.74 -21.20 -4.74
N VAL A 188 -12.79 -21.08 -5.58
CA VAL A 188 -13.02 -22.00 -6.72
C VAL A 188 -11.88 -21.91 -7.74
N ILE A 189 -11.35 -20.72 -8.04
CA ILE A 189 -10.19 -20.55 -8.93
C ILE A 189 -8.90 -21.03 -8.26
N ALA A 190 -8.71 -20.79 -6.96
CA ALA A 190 -7.55 -21.28 -6.20
C ALA A 190 -7.52 -22.82 -6.13
N LEU A 191 -8.68 -23.46 -5.92
CA LEU A 191 -8.85 -24.90 -6.07
C LEU A 191 -8.51 -25.38 -7.48
N ALA A 192 -9.01 -24.69 -8.50
CA ALA A 192 -8.83 -25.10 -9.89
C ALA A 192 -7.37 -24.95 -10.34
N ASP A 193 -6.62 -24.02 -9.75
CA ASP A 193 -5.20 -23.81 -10.04
C ASP A 193 -4.26 -24.70 -9.21
N ASP A 194 -4.64 -25.12 -8.00
CA ASP A 194 -3.84 -26.09 -7.23
C ASP A 194 -3.77 -27.47 -7.91
N SER A 195 -2.55 -27.95 -8.08
CA SER A 195 -2.27 -29.22 -8.76
C SER A 195 -2.89 -30.45 -8.09
N ARG A 196 -3.01 -30.49 -6.76
CA ARG A 196 -3.51 -31.65 -6.01
C ARG A 196 -5.04 -31.65 -5.97
N ARG A 197 -5.65 -30.51 -5.67
CA ARG A 197 -7.10 -30.31 -5.71
C ARG A 197 -7.65 -30.52 -7.12
N ARG A 198 -7.00 -29.98 -8.16
CA ARG A 198 -7.36 -30.25 -9.58
C ARG A 198 -7.18 -31.72 -9.99
N ALA A 199 -6.14 -32.41 -9.50
CA ALA A 199 -5.99 -33.84 -9.74
C ALA A 199 -7.13 -34.66 -9.11
N ARG A 200 -7.51 -34.35 -7.86
CA ARG A 200 -8.70 -34.95 -7.21
C ARG A 200 -9.98 -34.65 -7.99
N TRP A 201 -10.19 -33.40 -8.41
CA TRP A 201 -11.31 -32.98 -9.25
C TRP A 201 -11.42 -33.83 -10.53
N ARG A 202 -10.35 -33.94 -11.32
CA ARG A 202 -10.33 -34.72 -12.58
C ARG A 202 -10.57 -36.21 -12.35
N ALA A 203 -10.18 -36.77 -11.20
CA ALA A 203 -10.39 -38.17 -10.85
C ALA A 203 -11.84 -38.52 -10.47
N LEU A 204 -12.69 -37.53 -10.16
CA LEU A 204 -14.09 -37.78 -9.83
C LEU A 204 -14.89 -38.29 -11.05
N PRO A 205 -15.88 -39.19 -10.85
CA PRO A 205 -16.81 -39.61 -11.90
C PRO A 205 -17.49 -38.43 -12.61
N PRO A 206 -17.73 -38.48 -13.93
CA PRO A 206 -18.35 -37.37 -14.67
C PRO A 206 -19.72 -36.94 -14.12
N THR A 207 -20.49 -37.87 -13.56
CA THR A 207 -21.76 -37.59 -12.86
C THR A 207 -21.57 -36.77 -11.59
N HIS A 208 -20.49 -37.00 -10.86
CA HIS A 208 -20.16 -36.26 -9.63
C HIS A 208 -19.64 -34.87 -9.99
N ARG A 209 -18.82 -34.76 -11.04
CA ARG A 209 -18.34 -33.47 -11.55
C ARG A 209 -19.47 -32.59 -12.08
N GLN A 210 -20.35 -33.12 -12.93
CA GLN A 210 -21.52 -32.36 -13.41
C GLN A 210 -22.41 -31.92 -12.23
N GLY A 211 -22.68 -32.81 -11.27
CA GLY A 211 -23.48 -32.47 -10.09
C GLY A 211 -22.88 -31.39 -9.20
N MET A 212 -21.55 -31.37 -9.03
CA MET A 212 -20.84 -30.30 -8.33
C MET A 212 -20.82 -28.99 -9.13
N ILE A 213 -20.68 -29.04 -10.46
CA ILE A 213 -20.82 -27.87 -11.35
C ILE A 213 -22.22 -27.28 -11.23
N ASP A 214 -23.27 -28.10 -11.34
CA ASP A 214 -24.66 -27.65 -11.26
C ASP A 214 -24.93 -26.94 -9.93
N TRP A 215 -24.42 -27.48 -8.82
CA TRP A 215 -24.57 -26.84 -7.51
C TRP A 215 -23.73 -25.57 -7.35
N LEU A 216 -22.48 -25.55 -7.84
CA LEU A 216 -21.66 -24.33 -7.85
C LEU A 216 -22.31 -23.23 -8.71
N VAL A 217 -23.03 -23.59 -9.78
CA VAL A 217 -23.83 -22.66 -10.58
C VAL A 217 -25.13 -22.24 -9.85
N GLU A 218 -25.80 -23.14 -9.12
CA GLU A 218 -26.93 -22.77 -8.22
C GLU A 218 -26.48 -21.79 -7.10
N ARG A 219 -25.20 -21.80 -6.68
CA ARG A 219 -24.66 -20.99 -5.56
C ARG A 219 -23.92 -19.72 -5.96
N LEU A 220 -23.09 -19.78 -7.01
CA LEU A 220 -22.17 -18.71 -7.44
C LEU A 220 -22.43 -18.24 -8.89
N GLY A 221 -23.35 -18.87 -9.61
CA GLY A 221 -23.66 -18.58 -11.01
C GLY A 221 -22.72 -19.24 -12.02
N GLU A 222 -23.04 -19.06 -13.31
CA GLU A 222 -22.35 -19.68 -14.44
C GLU A 222 -20.80 -19.51 -14.48
N PRO A 223 -20.21 -18.38 -14.00
CA PRO A 223 -18.75 -18.25 -13.92
C PRO A 223 -18.06 -19.40 -13.17
N ALA A 224 -18.63 -19.91 -12.08
CA ALA A 224 -18.04 -21.04 -11.36
C ALA A 224 -18.04 -22.33 -12.20
N GLY A 225 -19.12 -22.56 -12.97
CA GLY A 225 -19.19 -23.66 -13.94
C GLY A 225 -18.14 -23.54 -15.05
N LEU A 226 -17.85 -22.31 -15.52
CA LEU A 226 -16.80 -22.08 -16.52
C LEU A 226 -15.40 -22.39 -16.00
N VAL A 227 -15.09 -22.03 -14.75
CA VAL A 227 -13.80 -22.35 -14.10
C VAL A 227 -13.63 -23.86 -13.92
N MET A 228 -14.65 -24.54 -13.41
CA MET A 228 -14.57 -25.98 -13.12
C MET A 228 -14.52 -26.86 -14.38
N ARG A 229 -15.21 -26.46 -15.46
CA ARG A 229 -15.08 -27.10 -16.79
C ARG A 229 -13.71 -26.83 -17.43
N LEU A 230 -13.16 -25.62 -17.27
CA LEU A 230 -11.80 -25.30 -17.72
C LEU A 230 -10.75 -26.19 -17.01
N ALA A 231 -10.91 -26.41 -15.71
CA ALA A 231 -10.03 -27.25 -14.89
C ALA A 231 -10.02 -28.75 -15.29
N GLU A 232 -11.05 -29.25 -15.97
CA GLU A 232 -11.06 -30.64 -16.46
C GLU A 232 -9.93 -30.90 -17.46
N GLY A 233 -9.68 -29.95 -18.38
CA GLY A 233 -8.71 -30.10 -19.48
C GLY A 233 -7.47 -29.19 -19.41
N ARG A 234 -7.43 -28.20 -18.51
CA ARG A 234 -6.36 -27.18 -18.46
C ARG A 234 -5.64 -27.15 -17.12
N ASP A 235 -4.31 -27.07 -17.14
CA ASP A 235 -3.44 -26.94 -15.96
C ASP A 235 -2.98 -25.50 -15.70
N ASP A 236 -3.29 -24.59 -16.63
CA ASP A 236 -3.00 -23.15 -16.59
C ASP A 236 -4.31 -22.36 -16.39
N VAL A 237 -5.14 -22.78 -15.41
CA VAL A 237 -6.51 -22.26 -15.25
C VAL A 237 -6.52 -20.78 -14.89
N LEU A 238 -5.72 -20.38 -13.89
CA LEU A 238 -5.58 -18.98 -13.50
C LEU A 238 -5.01 -18.15 -14.66
N ALA A 239 -3.99 -18.68 -15.36
CA ALA A 239 -3.40 -17.96 -16.49
C ALA A 239 -4.36 -17.76 -17.67
N ASP A 240 -5.19 -18.75 -18.01
CA ASP A 240 -6.22 -18.60 -19.04
C ASP A 240 -7.27 -17.54 -18.64
N LEU A 241 -7.69 -17.49 -17.37
CA LEU A 241 -8.63 -16.46 -16.91
C LEU A 241 -8.01 -15.06 -16.94
N LEU A 242 -6.71 -14.92 -16.65
CA LEU A 242 -5.99 -13.63 -16.74
C LEU A 242 -5.70 -13.20 -18.19
N VAL A 243 -5.62 -14.13 -19.15
CA VAL A 243 -5.68 -13.77 -20.58
C VAL A 243 -7.09 -13.32 -20.96
N ALA A 244 -8.12 -13.97 -20.41
CA ALA A 244 -9.50 -13.61 -20.67
C ALA A 244 -9.90 -12.24 -20.09
N ASP A 245 -9.27 -11.77 -19.00
CA ASP A 245 -9.37 -10.38 -18.51
C ASP A 245 -9.10 -9.39 -19.65
N VAL A 246 -7.90 -9.44 -20.24
CA VAL A 246 -7.52 -8.56 -21.36
C VAL A 246 -8.44 -8.75 -22.57
N LEU A 247 -8.72 -10.00 -22.95
CA LEU A 247 -9.53 -10.30 -24.14
C LEU A 247 -11.01 -9.95 -23.99
N THR A 248 -11.51 -9.66 -22.79
CA THR A 248 -12.90 -9.22 -22.53
C THR A 248 -13.00 -7.79 -22.01
N ALA A 249 -11.89 -7.05 -21.94
CA ALA A 249 -11.83 -5.70 -21.35
C ALA A 249 -12.72 -4.65 -22.06
N THR A 250 -12.95 -4.80 -23.36
CA THR A 250 -13.92 -3.99 -24.11
C THR A 250 -14.65 -4.83 -25.16
N ALA A 251 -15.99 -4.84 -25.08
CA ALA A 251 -16.84 -5.51 -26.05
C ALA A 251 -17.04 -4.71 -27.36
N ALA A 252 -16.47 -3.49 -27.44
CA ALA A 252 -16.58 -2.61 -28.61
C ALA A 252 -15.40 -2.73 -29.58
N ASP A 253 -14.30 -3.36 -29.19
CA ASP A 253 -13.13 -3.57 -30.05
C ASP A 253 -13.29 -4.87 -30.87
N PRO A 254 -13.35 -4.79 -32.22
CA PRO A 254 -13.56 -5.98 -33.06
C PRO A 254 -12.38 -6.96 -33.06
N GLU A 255 -11.17 -6.49 -32.77
CA GLU A 255 -9.96 -7.33 -32.76
C GLU A 255 -9.87 -8.11 -31.44
N LEU A 256 -10.12 -7.46 -30.30
CA LEU A 256 -10.26 -8.15 -29.01
C LEU A 256 -11.39 -9.19 -29.06
N ALA A 257 -12.54 -8.85 -29.68
CA ALA A 257 -13.62 -9.81 -29.89
C ALA A 257 -13.21 -11.02 -30.75
N ALA A 258 -12.40 -10.81 -31.79
CA ALA A 258 -11.87 -11.89 -32.63
C ALA A 258 -10.83 -12.77 -31.90
N LEU A 259 -9.91 -12.15 -31.16
CA LEU A 259 -8.94 -12.84 -30.30
C LEU A 259 -9.64 -13.64 -29.20
N PHE A 260 -10.65 -13.06 -28.55
CA PHE A 260 -11.50 -13.74 -27.57
C PHE A 260 -12.21 -14.96 -28.19
N GLY A 261 -12.81 -14.81 -29.38
CA GLY A 261 -13.49 -15.93 -30.06
C GLY A 261 -12.55 -17.11 -30.35
N GLY A 262 -11.35 -16.83 -30.87
CA GLY A 262 -10.32 -17.84 -31.09
C GLY A 262 -9.79 -18.47 -29.80
N PHE A 263 -9.53 -17.64 -28.78
CA PHE A 263 -9.10 -18.08 -27.46
C PHE A 263 -10.12 -19.01 -26.79
N ALA A 264 -11.37 -18.54 -26.68
CA ALA A 264 -12.45 -19.21 -25.97
C ALA A 264 -12.90 -20.50 -26.67
N GLY A 265 -12.86 -20.54 -28.01
CA GLY A 265 -13.13 -21.76 -28.78
C GLY A 265 -12.16 -22.91 -28.45
N VAL A 266 -10.91 -22.60 -28.12
CA VAL A 266 -9.90 -23.58 -27.68
C VAL A 266 -10.07 -23.99 -26.21
N ARG A 267 -10.67 -23.14 -25.35
CA ARG A 267 -10.84 -23.40 -23.91
C ARG A 267 -12.16 -24.10 -23.57
N TRP A 268 -13.26 -23.69 -24.19
CA TRP A 268 -14.62 -24.12 -23.84
C TRP A 268 -15.41 -24.71 -25.03
N GLY A 269 -14.86 -24.69 -26.25
CA GLY A 269 -15.49 -25.32 -27.42
C GLY A 269 -16.65 -24.52 -28.02
N SER A 270 -17.70 -25.22 -28.44
CA SER A 270 -18.89 -24.65 -29.06
C SER A 270 -20.16 -25.27 -28.45
N PRO A 271 -21.20 -24.49 -28.09
CA PRO A 271 -21.30 -23.03 -28.24
C PRO A 271 -20.31 -22.27 -27.33
N LEU A 272 -19.86 -21.10 -27.78
CA LEU A 272 -18.98 -20.24 -26.99
C LEU A 272 -19.70 -19.75 -25.72
N PRO A 273 -19.00 -19.63 -24.58
CA PRO A 273 -19.57 -19.06 -23.37
C PRO A 273 -19.81 -17.55 -23.53
N PRO A 274 -20.85 -16.97 -22.90
CA PRO A 274 -21.06 -15.53 -22.90
C PRO A 274 -19.84 -14.79 -22.33
N ALA A 275 -19.35 -13.77 -23.06
CA ALA A 275 -18.20 -12.98 -22.65
C ALA A 275 -18.38 -12.34 -21.26
N THR A 276 -19.60 -11.99 -20.87
CA THR A 276 -19.96 -11.50 -19.53
C THR A 276 -19.68 -12.50 -18.42
N HIS A 277 -19.95 -13.80 -18.63
CA HIS A 277 -19.67 -14.84 -17.64
C HIS A 277 -18.18 -15.16 -17.56
N VAL A 278 -17.46 -15.09 -18.68
CA VAL A 278 -15.99 -15.22 -18.68
C VAL A 278 -15.33 -14.01 -18.01
N ARG A 279 -15.82 -12.79 -18.26
CA ARG A 279 -15.36 -11.56 -17.61
C ARG A 279 -15.48 -11.67 -16.08
N ALA A 280 -16.64 -12.07 -15.57
CA ALA A 280 -16.83 -12.24 -14.13
C ALA A 280 -15.88 -13.28 -13.50
N ALA A 281 -15.54 -14.35 -14.21
CA ALA A 281 -14.50 -15.29 -13.76
C ALA A 281 -13.08 -14.69 -13.83
N ALA A 282 -12.81 -13.87 -14.84
CA ALA A 282 -11.54 -13.15 -14.99
C ALA A 282 -11.35 -12.06 -13.92
N ASP A 283 -12.41 -11.34 -13.55
CA ASP A 283 -12.39 -10.36 -12.45
C ASP A 283 -12.02 -11.02 -11.11
N SER A 284 -12.57 -12.21 -10.83
CA SER A 284 -12.18 -13.02 -9.65
C SER A 284 -10.75 -13.58 -9.76
N ALA A 285 -10.28 -13.92 -10.97
CA ALA A 285 -8.89 -14.31 -11.19
C ALA A 285 -7.91 -13.15 -10.95
N VAL A 286 -8.28 -11.92 -11.34
CA VAL A 286 -7.55 -10.67 -11.03
C VAL A 286 -7.56 -10.40 -9.52
N ALA A 287 -8.69 -10.63 -8.83
CA ALA A 287 -8.77 -10.52 -7.38
C ALA A 287 -7.81 -11.51 -6.68
N LEU A 288 -7.82 -12.79 -7.07
CA LEU A 288 -6.87 -13.80 -6.57
C LEU A 288 -5.41 -13.39 -6.83
N ALA A 289 -5.11 -12.90 -8.05
CA ALA A 289 -3.77 -12.46 -8.41
C ALA A 289 -3.31 -11.20 -7.66
N ARG A 290 -4.25 -10.35 -7.18
CA ARG A 290 -3.94 -9.20 -6.32
C ARG A 290 -3.80 -9.54 -4.84
N SER A 291 -4.53 -10.54 -4.34
CA SER A 291 -4.51 -10.93 -2.91
C SER A 291 -3.44 -11.96 -2.56
N ALA A 292 -3.10 -12.88 -3.46
CA ALA A 292 -2.21 -14.00 -3.19
C ALA A 292 -0.77 -13.81 -3.72
N SER A 293 0.20 -13.90 -2.81
CA SER A 293 1.64 -13.73 -3.05
C SER A 293 2.41 -15.06 -3.15
N THR A 294 1.83 -16.09 -3.77
CA THR A 294 2.46 -17.42 -3.91
C THR A 294 3.27 -17.57 -5.21
N ASP A 295 4.31 -18.40 -5.19
CA ASP A 295 5.11 -18.76 -6.37
C ASP A 295 4.26 -19.29 -7.53
N ARG A 296 3.19 -20.03 -7.22
CA ARG A 296 2.25 -20.58 -8.20
C ARG A 296 1.44 -19.48 -8.88
N VAL A 297 0.92 -18.51 -8.12
CA VAL A 297 0.23 -17.34 -8.70
C VAL A 297 1.20 -16.51 -9.55
N ALA A 298 2.44 -16.31 -9.10
CA ALA A 298 3.46 -15.61 -9.87
C ALA A 298 3.87 -16.37 -11.16
N GLN A 299 3.88 -17.71 -11.13
CA GLN A 299 4.06 -18.55 -12.32
C GLN A 299 2.90 -18.37 -13.30
N GLN A 300 1.66 -18.41 -12.82
CA GLN A 300 0.46 -18.27 -13.66
C GLN A 300 0.35 -16.87 -14.30
N VAL A 301 0.72 -15.80 -13.58
CA VAL A 301 0.79 -14.44 -14.16
C VAL A 301 1.82 -14.37 -15.30
N ARG A 302 3.04 -14.87 -15.11
CA ARG A 302 4.06 -14.91 -16.19
C ARG A 302 3.62 -15.79 -17.36
N ARG A 303 2.85 -16.85 -17.08
CA ARG A 303 2.28 -17.74 -18.09
C ARG A 303 1.18 -17.06 -18.90
N ALA A 304 0.31 -16.28 -18.25
CA ALA A 304 -0.72 -15.48 -18.91
C ALA A 304 -0.12 -14.42 -19.83
N ASP A 305 0.88 -13.68 -19.35
CA ASP A 305 1.61 -12.68 -20.13
C ASP A 305 2.24 -13.29 -21.40
N SER A 306 2.83 -14.49 -21.25
CA SER A 306 3.38 -15.26 -22.37
C SER A 306 2.29 -15.70 -23.37
N VAL A 307 1.16 -16.25 -22.89
CA VAL A 307 0.06 -16.70 -23.75
C VAL A 307 -0.63 -15.53 -24.46
N LEU A 308 -0.74 -14.36 -23.81
CA LEU A 308 -1.23 -13.13 -24.43
C LEU A 308 -0.30 -12.67 -25.56
N ALA A 309 1.01 -12.81 -25.39
CA ALA A 309 1.99 -12.54 -26.44
C ALA A 309 1.94 -13.56 -27.59
N ASP A 310 1.82 -14.85 -27.30
CA ASP A 310 1.65 -15.93 -28.30
C ASP A 310 0.42 -15.72 -29.19
N LEU A 311 -0.64 -15.12 -28.65
CA LEU A 311 -1.88 -14.77 -29.36
C LEU A 311 -1.78 -13.45 -30.15
N GLY A 312 -0.66 -12.74 -30.10
CA GLY A 312 -0.51 -11.38 -30.65
C GLY A 312 -1.21 -10.27 -29.85
N GLY A 313 -1.91 -10.63 -28.76
CA GLY A 313 -2.71 -9.72 -27.94
C GLY A 313 -1.91 -8.77 -27.04
N ARG A 314 -0.56 -8.85 -27.03
CA ARG A 314 0.29 -8.00 -26.15
C ARG A 314 0.00 -6.50 -26.31
N ARG A 315 -0.43 -6.00 -27.49
CA ARG A 315 -0.80 -4.58 -27.68
C ARG A 315 -1.96 -4.08 -26.81
N PHE A 316 -2.76 -4.99 -26.23
CA PHE A 316 -3.88 -4.69 -25.36
C PHE A 316 -3.56 -4.89 -23.87
N ALA A 317 -2.33 -5.28 -23.53
CA ALA A 317 -1.96 -5.66 -22.16
C ALA A 317 -2.19 -4.54 -21.13
N ALA A 318 -2.16 -3.27 -21.55
CA ALA A 318 -2.52 -2.10 -20.75
C ALA A 318 -3.91 -2.21 -20.09
N HIS A 319 -4.84 -3.02 -20.61
CA HIS A 319 -6.12 -3.29 -19.94
C HIS A 319 -6.00 -4.12 -18.67
N SER A 320 -4.94 -4.92 -18.50
CA SER A 320 -4.75 -5.69 -17.27
C SER A 320 -4.16 -4.84 -16.14
N ASP A 321 -4.48 -5.25 -14.93
CA ASP A 321 -3.97 -4.71 -13.66
C ASP A 321 -2.95 -5.67 -12.99
N VAL A 322 -2.65 -6.83 -13.60
CA VAL A 322 -1.80 -7.88 -12.99
C VAL A 322 -0.77 -8.52 -13.92
N LEU A 323 -0.70 -8.14 -15.20
CA LEU A 323 0.23 -8.71 -16.17
C LEU A 323 1.47 -7.81 -16.36
N PRO A 324 2.71 -8.33 -16.31
CA PRO A 324 3.92 -7.53 -16.46
C PRO A 324 3.97 -6.64 -17.71
N SER A 325 3.47 -7.12 -18.86
CA SER A 325 3.39 -6.29 -20.08
C SER A 325 2.32 -5.20 -20.02
N GLY A 326 1.33 -5.33 -19.13
CA GLY A 326 0.36 -4.27 -18.80
C GLY A 326 0.98 -3.16 -17.97
N PHE A 327 1.75 -3.51 -16.92
CA PHE A 327 2.58 -2.55 -16.20
C PHE A 327 3.56 -1.84 -17.15
N GLU A 328 4.26 -2.59 -18.00
CA GLU A 328 5.24 -2.05 -18.95
C GLU A 328 4.62 -1.03 -19.92
N GLN A 329 3.36 -1.22 -20.34
CA GLN A 329 2.65 -0.28 -21.21
C GLN A 329 2.14 0.96 -20.47
N ARG A 330 1.56 0.79 -19.27
CA ARG A 330 1.18 1.91 -18.40
C ARG A 330 2.41 2.76 -18.05
N LEU A 331 3.55 2.12 -17.81
CA LEU A 331 4.82 2.79 -17.50
C LEU A 331 5.33 3.63 -18.68
N ARG A 332 5.32 3.07 -19.90
CA ARG A 332 5.64 3.85 -21.11
C ARG A 332 4.69 5.02 -21.31
N HIS A 333 3.38 4.81 -21.15
CA HIS A 333 2.39 5.88 -21.32
C HIS A 333 2.62 7.04 -20.35
N ALA A 334 2.76 6.75 -19.06
CA ALA A 334 3.04 7.74 -18.02
C ALA A 334 4.36 8.49 -18.24
N VAL A 335 5.35 7.84 -18.86
CA VAL A 335 6.66 8.43 -19.15
C VAL A 335 6.68 9.21 -20.48
N ASP A 336 5.85 8.85 -21.46
CA ASP A 336 5.69 9.64 -22.69
C ASP A 336 4.82 10.89 -22.47
N ALA A 337 3.80 10.79 -21.61
CA ALA A 337 2.96 11.93 -21.20
C ALA A 337 3.63 12.82 -20.14
N VAL A 338 4.32 12.20 -19.17
CA VAL A 338 4.91 12.87 -17.99
C VAL A 338 3.84 13.65 -17.21
N ASP A 339 2.65 13.06 -17.02
CA ASP A 339 1.54 13.69 -16.29
C ASP A 339 1.08 12.89 -15.05
N GLU A 340 0.34 13.54 -14.16
CA GLU A 340 -0.14 12.98 -12.89
C GLU A 340 -1.32 12.02 -13.09
N ALA A 341 -2.14 12.27 -14.11
CA ALA A 341 -3.26 11.41 -14.47
C ALA A 341 -2.83 9.94 -14.72
N ASP A 342 -1.60 9.74 -15.19
CA ASP A 342 -1.04 8.44 -15.55
C ASP A 342 -0.31 7.73 -14.39
N LEU A 343 -0.12 8.38 -13.23
CA LEU A 343 0.51 7.79 -12.05
C LEU A 343 -0.42 6.82 -11.31
N ASP A 344 -1.70 7.17 -11.18
CA ASP A 344 -2.71 6.32 -10.53
C ASP A 344 -2.87 4.93 -11.19
N PRO A 345 -2.90 4.81 -12.54
CA PRO A 345 -2.76 3.53 -13.25
C PRO A 345 -1.56 2.67 -12.84
N LEU A 346 -0.42 3.27 -12.48
CA LEU A 346 0.77 2.55 -11.99
C LEU A 346 0.60 2.10 -10.54
N TYR A 347 0.09 2.98 -9.67
CA TYR A 347 -0.15 2.66 -8.26
C TYR A 347 -1.22 1.57 -8.06
N ARG A 348 -2.20 1.46 -8.97
CA ARG A 348 -3.24 0.42 -8.93
C ARG A 348 -2.77 -0.94 -9.46
N HIS A 349 -1.82 -0.98 -10.40
CA HIS A 349 -1.31 -2.23 -10.95
C HIS A 349 -0.58 -3.05 -9.87
N ARG A 350 -0.72 -4.38 -9.87
CA ARG A 350 -0.07 -5.30 -8.92
C ARG A 350 1.42 -4.98 -8.75
N ASP A 351 2.15 -5.08 -9.86
CA ASP A 351 3.59 -4.84 -9.96
C ASP A 351 4.01 -3.42 -9.54
N GLY A 352 3.09 -2.46 -9.43
CA GLY A 352 3.38 -1.10 -8.94
C GLY A 352 3.86 -1.06 -7.49
N ARG A 353 3.56 -2.10 -6.69
CA ARG A 353 4.15 -2.29 -5.35
C ARG A 353 5.55 -2.88 -5.42
N ASP A 354 5.72 -3.96 -6.17
CA ASP A 354 6.99 -4.68 -6.31
C ASP A 354 8.04 -3.82 -7.03
N GLN A 355 7.60 -2.94 -7.93
CA GLN A 355 8.41 -1.97 -8.66
C GLN A 355 8.22 -0.54 -8.17
N ALA A 356 7.82 -0.31 -6.89
CA ALA A 356 7.52 1.04 -6.39
C ALA A 356 8.67 2.05 -6.56
N ALA A 357 9.91 1.58 -6.67
CA ALA A 357 11.07 2.40 -7.04
C ALA A 357 10.99 3.01 -8.45
N ILE A 358 10.54 2.27 -9.48
CA ILE A 358 10.36 2.88 -10.83
C ILE A 358 9.18 3.85 -10.83
N VAL A 359 8.11 3.54 -10.09
CA VAL A 359 6.94 4.44 -9.99
C VAL A 359 7.32 5.77 -9.33
N ARG A 360 8.13 5.75 -8.26
CA ARG A 360 8.72 6.99 -7.67
C ARG A 360 9.57 7.78 -8.67
N ARG A 361 10.33 7.12 -9.55
CA ARG A 361 11.10 7.81 -10.60
C ARG A 361 10.20 8.42 -11.69
N VAL A 362 9.04 7.84 -12.00
CA VAL A 362 8.04 8.48 -12.90
C VAL A 362 7.36 9.65 -12.19
N GLU A 363 6.98 9.53 -10.94
CA GLU A 363 6.43 10.64 -10.14
C GLU A 363 7.42 11.82 -10.06
N ALA A 364 8.71 11.54 -9.86
CA ALA A 364 9.80 12.52 -9.94
C ALA A 364 9.90 13.17 -11.33
N ALA A 365 9.63 12.43 -12.42
CA ALA A 365 9.59 12.99 -13.77
C ALA A 365 8.45 14.01 -13.94
N VAL A 366 7.25 13.70 -13.44
CA VAL A 366 6.08 14.60 -13.44
C VAL A 366 6.40 15.88 -12.68
N ARG A 367 6.94 15.76 -11.46
CA ARG A 367 7.34 16.91 -10.62
C ARG A 367 8.41 17.78 -11.28
N VAL A 368 9.46 17.18 -11.83
CA VAL A 368 10.54 17.92 -12.52
C VAL A 368 10.03 18.60 -13.79
N ARG A 369 9.08 18.01 -14.53
CA ARG A 369 8.41 18.72 -15.64
C ARG A 369 7.68 19.96 -15.14
N ARG A 370 6.81 19.85 -14.13
CA ARG A 370 6.07 21.02 -13.61
C ARG A 370 6.99 22.13 -13.12
N TRP A 371 8.14 21.81 -12.51
CA TRP A 371 9.12 22.83 -12.14
C TRP A 371 9.78 23.50 -13.36
N LEU A 372 10.04 22.75 -14.44
CA LEU A 372 10.49 23.31 -15.70
C LEU A 372 9.43 24.22 -16.35
N ASP A 373 8.15 23.90 -16.18
CA ASP A 373 7.01 24.68 -16.69
C ASP A 373 6.81 26.03 -15.94
N ILE A 374 7.32 26.18 -14.70
CA ILE A 374 7.29 27.46 -13.94
C ILE A 374 8.19 28.51 -14.61
N PRO A 375 7.76 29.78 -14.78
CA PRO A 375 8.62 30.88 -15.25
C PRO A 375 9.91 31.08 -14.43
N THR A 376 11.06 31.21 -15.11
CA THR A 376 12.37 31.37 -14.45
C THR A 376 12.46 32.58 -13.52
N SER A 377 11.71 33.65 -13.81
CA SER A 377 11.65 34.89 -13.01
C SER A 377 11.15 34.70 -11.58
N GLU A 378 10.43 33.61 -11.29
CA GLU A 378 9.95 33.31 -9.93
C GLU A 378 11.08 32.89 -8.97
N HIS A 379 12.29 32.65 -9.50
CA HIS A 379 13.48 32.24 -8.75
C HIS A 379 14.56 33.35 -8.71
N GLU A 380 14.20 34.61 -8.99
CA GLU A 380 15.12 35.76 -8.90
C GLU A 380 15.10 36.39 -7.50
N TYR A 381 16.00 35.95 -6.63
CA TYR A 381 16.09 36.44 -5.24
C TYR A 381 17.15 37.54 -5.06
N ALA A 382 16.81 38.57 -4.26
CA ALA A 382 17.60 39.80 -4.13
C ALA A 382 18.76 39.74 -3.11
N SER A 383 18.68 38.89 -2.08
CA SER A 383 19.72 38.76 -1.06
C SER A 383 20.08 37.30 -0.74
N VAL A 384 21.23 37.08 -0.11
CA VAL A 384 21.69 35.74 0.32
C VAL A 384 20.67 35.08 1.27
N SER A 385 19.99 35.86 2.10
CA SER A 385 18.93 35.33 2.99
C SER A 385 17.73 34.81 2.20
N ASP A 386 17.33 35.53 1.14
CA ASP A 386 16.19 35.16 0.29
C ASP A 386 16.53 33.90 -0.52
N TRP A 387 17.74 33.84 -1.11
CA TRP A 387 18.25 32.66 -1.81
C TRP A 387 18.28 31.41 -0.93
N MET A 388 18.75 31.53 0.31
CA MET A 388 18.79 30.41 1.25
C MET A 388 17.39 30.00 1.74
N THR A 389 16.45 30.95 1.83
CA THR A 389 15.04 30.68 2.16
C THR A 389 14.33 29.97 0.99
N GLY A 390 14.57 30.41 -0.24
CA GLY A 390 14.10 29.74 -1.46
C GLY A 390 14.69 28.34 -1.61
N TYR A 391 15.97 28.16 -1.30
CA TYR A 391 16.59 26.84 -1.28
C TYR A 391 15.94 25.91 -0.25
N ALA A 392 15.72 26.39 0.97
CA ALA A 392 15.12 25.61 2.06
C ALA A 392 13.67 25.17 1.84
N ARG A 393 12.92 25.91 1.00
CA ARG A 393 11.47 25.75 0.82
C ARG A 393 11.06 25.23 -0.55
N ASP A 394 11.92 25.39 -1.56
CA ASP A 394 11.63 25.07 -2.96
C ASP A 394 12.75 24.23 -3.61
N LEU A 395 13.94 24.81 -3.86
CA LEU A 395 14.96 24.16 -4.69
C LEU A 395 15.57 22.88 -4.07
N ALA A 396 15.59 22.74 -2.75
CA ALA A 396 15.99 21.47 -2.11
C ALA A 396 15.04 20.29 -2.44
N TRP A 397 13.78 20.58 -2.80
CA TRP A 397 12.87 19.56 -3.33
C TRP A 397 13.27 19.16 -4.75
N LEU A 398 13.64 20.11 -5.62
CA LEU A 398 14.14 19.78 -6.97
C LEU A 398 15.37 18.87 -6.91
N ASP A 399 16.33 19.18 -6.04
CA ASP A 399 17.56 18.41 -5.90
C ASP A 399 17.28 16.96 -5.41
N ARG A 400 16.17 16.73 -4.68
CA ARG A 400 15.64 15.40 -4.31
C ARG A 400 15.17 14.60 -5.54
N GLU A 401 14.33 15.18 -6.40
CA GLU A 401 13.82 14.46 -7.58
C GLU A 401 14.87 14.28 -8.67
N LEU A 402 15.83 15.19 -8.77
CA LEU A 402 17.01 14.96 -9.60
C LEU A 402 17.80 13.75 -9.09
N THR A 403 17.92 13.56 -7.77
CA THR A 403 18.56 12.38 -7.18
C THR A 403 17.79 11.09 -7.45
N GLN A 404 16.45 11.13 -7.48
CA GLN A 404 15.60 10.01 -7.90
C GLN A 404 15.75 9.69 -9.41
N LEU A 405 15.59 10.69 -10.29
CA LEU A 405 15.69 10.51 -11.75
C LEU A 405 17.07 10.02 -12.19
N ARG A 406 18.14 10.47 -11.52
CA ARG A 406 19.53 10.06 -11.82
C ARG A 406 19.81 8.57 -11.53
N GLN A 407 18.91 7.83 -10.86
CA GLN A 407 18.95 6.36 -10.79
C GLN A 407 18.56 5.66 -12.09
N GLY A 408 17.94 6.39 -13.05
CA GLY A 408 17.61 5.89 -14.38
C GLY A 408 16.51 4.82 -14.41
N ALA A 409 16.46 4.05 -15.49
CA ALA A 409 15.51 2.98 -15.75
C ALA A 409 16.16 1.89 -16.63
N PRO A 410 15.74 0.61 -16.54
CA PRO A 410 16.26 -0.46 -17.39
C PRO A 410 15.74 -0.37 -18.84
N TRP A 411 14.62 0.31 -19.07
CA TRP A 411 14.06 0.57 -20.41
C TRP A 411 14.76 1.77 -21.08
N PRO A 412 15.42 1.60 -22.24
CA PRO A 412 16.14 2.69 -22.92
C PRO A 412 15.25 3.89 -23.27
N GLU A 413 13.99 3.65 -23.64
CA GLU A 413 12.99 4.67 -23.93
C GLU A 413 12.69 5.53 -22.70
N VAL A 414 12.48 4.92 -21.53
CA VAL A 414 12.25 5.63 -20.26
C VAL A 414 13.49 6.40 -19.82
N ALA A 415 14.66 5.77 -19.89
CA ALA A 415 15.94 6.41 -19.59
C ALA A 415 16.22 7.61 -20.52
N ALA A 416 15.79 7.55 -21.79
CA ALA A 416 15.89 8.66 -22.72
C ALA A 416 14.94 9.82 -22.40
N VAL A 417 13.80 9.60 -21.73
CA VAL A 417 12.95 10.68 -21.21
C VAL A 417 13.58 11.29 -19.96
N PHE A 418 13.92 10.49 -18.96
CA PHE A 418 14.56 10.96 -17.72
C PHE A 418 15.83 11.77 -18.04
N GLY A 419 16.66 11.30 -18.96
CA GLY A 419 17.85 12.01 -19.43
C GLY A 419 17.57 13.36 -20.09
N ARG A 420 16.40 13.59 -20.71
CA ARG A 420 16.01 14.94 -21.20
C ARG A 420 15.67 15.85 -20.03
N LEU A 421 14.83 15.40 -19.10
CA LEU A 421 14.39 16.16 -17.93
C LEU A 421 15.59 16.55 -17.04
N ILE A 422 16.47 15.60 -16.73
CA ILE A 422 17.69 15.84 -15.92
C ILE A 422 18.56 16.93 -16.56
N ARG A 423 18.77 16.91 -17.89
CA ARG A 423 19.59 17.94 -18.57
C ARG A 423 18.96 19.32 -18.50
N SER A 424 17.67 19.45 -18.85
CA SER A 424 16.96 20.74 -18.82
C SER A 424 16.94 21.33 -17.41
N ALA A 425 16.63 20.50 -16.40
CA ALA A 425 16.55 20.93 -15.01
C ALA A 425 17.93 21.26 -14.44
N SER A 426 18.97 20.46 -14.71
CA SER A 426 20.34 20.75 -14.26
C SER A 426 20.89 22.04 -14.92
N GLN A 427 20.55 22.32 -16.18
CA GLN A 427 20.95 23.59 -16.84
C GLN A 427 20.30 24.82 -16.17
N ARG A 428 19.02 24.75 -15.81
CA ARG A 428 18.33 25.81 -15.05
C ARG A 428 18.91 25.92 -13.63
N ARG A 429 19.11 24.80 -12.94
CA ARG A 429 19.70 24.72 -11.59
C ARG A 429 21.11 25.29 -11.52
N ARG A 430 21.97 25.00 -12.49
CA ARG A 430 23.31 25.62 -12.69
C ARG A 430 23.19 27.13 -12.85
N SER A 431 22.21 27.61 -13.60
CA SER A 431 21.98 29.05 -13.83
C SER A 431 21.59 29.77 -12.53
N LEU A 432 20.84 29.11 -11.64
CA LEU A 432 20.49 29.61 -10.31
C LEU A 432 21.71 29.63 -9.35
N ASP A 433 22.54 28.59 -9.33
CA ASP A 433 23.82 28.60 -8.57
C ASP A 433 24.75 29.73 -9.04
N LEU A 434 24.81 30.00 -10.35
CA LEU A 434 25.57 31.12 -10.92
C LEU A 434 24.98 32.49 -10.56
N ALA A 435 23.68 32.61 -10.32
CA ALA A 435 23.06 33.83 -9.83
C ALA A 435 23.35 34.05 -8.33
N PHE A 436 23.21 33.00 -7.52
CA PHE A 436 23.55 33.00 -6.09
C PHE A 436 25.02 33.33 -5.83
N SER A 437 25.95 32.67 -6.54
CA SER A 437 27.39 32.83 -6.31
C SER A 437 27.87 34.26 -6.54
N ARG A 438 27.25 35.01 -7.48
CA ARG A 438 27.56 36.43 -7.74
C ARG A 438 27.29 37.34 -6.54
N ILE A 439 26.30 37.02 -5.70
CA ILE A 439 25.97 37.82 -4.51
C ILE A 439 26.64 37.29 -3.23
N LEU A 440 27.07 36.02 -3.21
CA LEU A 440 27.67 35.35 -2.05
C LEU A 440 28.87 36.08 -1.40
N PRO A 441 29.77 36.78 -2.14
CA PRO A 441 30.82 37.60 -1.54
C PRO A 441 30.34 38.60 -0.48
N SER A 442 29.10 39.10 -0.58
CA SER A 442 28.53 40.01 0.43
C SER A 442 28.45 39.36 1.81
N ALA A 443 27.93 38.13 1.91
CA ALA A 443 27.78 37.41 3.18
C ALA A 443 29.09 36.86 3.74
N ALA A 444 30.11 36.65 2.88
CA ALA A 444 31.46 36.29 3.27
C ALA A 444 32.23 37.48 3.89
N GLY A 445 32.00 38.69 3.38
CA GLY A 445 32.50 39.95 3.93
C GLY A 445 31.77 40.39 5.21
N GLN A 446 30.44 40.39 5.17
CA GLN A 446 29.59 40.70 6.32
C GLN A 446 28.29 39.88 6.26
N THR A 447 28.15 38.89 7.14
CA THR A 447 26.95 38.05 7.21
C THR A 447 25.73 38.87 7.66
N PRO A 448 24.57 38.79 6.95
CA PRO A 448 23.35 39.51 7.33
C PRO A 448 22.84 39.12 8.72
N ARG A 449 22.39 40.09 9.52
CA ARG A 449 21.81 39.83 10.86
C ARG A 449 20.50 39.03 10.85
N THR A 450 19.83 38.97 9.70
CA THR A 450 18.61 38.17 9.47
C THR A 450 18.91 36.71 9.15
N LEU A 451 20.17 36.34 8.92
CA LEU A 451 20.58 35.03 8.48
C LEU A 451 21.24 34.27 9.63
N LEU A 452 20.77 33.05 9.91
CA LEU A 452 21.47 32.17 10.85
C LEU A 452 22.72 31.59 10.16
N ALA A 453 23.81 31.45 10.90
CA ALA A 453 25.09 30.95 10.42
C ALA A 453 25.67 29.96 11.43
N VAL A 454 26.59 29.08 11.00
CA VAL A 454 27.16 28.01 11.84
C VAL A 454 27.56 28.52 13.23
N GLU A 455 28.32 29.62 13.30
CA GLU A 455 28.81 30.17 14.56
C GLU A 455 27.72 30.83 15.44
N THR A 456 26.51 31.04 14.92
CA THR A 456 25.37 31.62 15.65
C THR A 456 24.28 30.62 16.03
N VAL A 457 24.29 29.38 15.50
CA VAL A 457 23.30 28.34 15.86
C VAL A 457 23.29 28.06 17.37
N LEU A 458 24.45 27.84 17.99
CA LEU A 458 24.51 27.53 19.43
C LEU A 458 23.95 28.67 20.32
N PRO A 459 24.42 29.94 20.21
CA PRO A 459 23.91 31.02 21.05
C PRO A 459 22.49 31.50 20.70
N THR A 460 22.01 31.32 19.46
CA THR A 460 20.70 31.86 19.02
C THR A 460 19.57 30.83 18.97
N VAL A 461 19.89 29.52 18.93
CA VAL A 461 18.90 28.44 18.90
C VAL A 461 19.09 27.49 20.09
N VAL A 462 20.25 26.84 20.21
CA VAL A 462 20.43 25.77 21.20
C VAL A 462 20.40 26.31 22.63
N ALA A 463 20.98 27.48 22.88
CA ALA A 463 20.96 28.13 24.19
C ALA A 463 19.58 28.66 24.61
N ASP A 464 18.75 29.08 23.64
CA ASP A 464 17.36 29.51 23.87
C ASP A 464 16.48 28.32 24.29
N LEU A 465 16.52 27.23 23.52
CA LEU A 465 15.86 25.97 23.84
C LEU A 465 16.31 25.42 25.21
N ALA A 466 17.62 25.44 25.47
CA ALA A 466 18.23 25.01 26.74
C ALA A 466 17.88 25.91 27.93
N SER A 467 17.28 27.08 27.70
CA SER A 467 16.79 27.93 28.79
C SER A 467 15.55 27.32 29.47
N THR A 468 14.79 26.46 28.77
CA THR A 468 13.53 25.86 29.26
C THR A 468 13.51 24.33 29.30
N ARG A 469 14.31 23.63 28.46
CA ARG A 469 14.27 22.16 28.30
C ARG A 469 15.66 21.52 28.25
N LYS A 470 15.70 20.17 28.33
CA LYS A 470 16.83 19.36 27.87
C LYS A 470 16.88 19.43 26.33
N VAL A 471 18.07 19.54 25.73
CA VAL A 471 18.27 19.68 24.28
C VAL A 471 19.34 18.73 23.75
N LEU A 472 18.98 17.94 22.74
CA LEU A 472 19.88 17.06 22.01
C LEU A 472 20.17 17.68 20.64
N LEU A 473 21.37 18.23 20.47
CA LEU A 473 21.88 18.66 19.17
C LEU A 473 22.54 17.48 18.46
N VAL A 474 22.06 17.15 17.26
CA VAL A 474 22.68 16.16 16.39
C VAL A 474 23.22 16.87 15.15
N VAL A 475 24.54 16.82 14.98
CA VAL A 475 25.22 17.28 13.77
C VAL A 475 25.46 16.06 12.89
N VAL A 476 24.80 16.01 11.74
CA VAL A 476 24.94 14.93 10.76
C VAL A 476 25.92 15.38 9.70
N ASP A 477 27.16 14.86 9.72
CA ASP A 477 28.26 15.26 8.84
C ASP A 477 27.85 15.14 7.37
N GLY A 478 27.97 16.23 6.61
CA GLY A 478 27.67 16.30 5.18
C GLY A 478 26.17 16.31 4.81
N MET A 479 25.25 16.48 5.76
CA MET A 479 23.80 16.50 5.49
C MET A 479 23.34 17.75 4.74
N SER A 480 23.00 17.58 3.46
CA SER A 480 22.38 18.61 2.61
C SER A 480 20.88 18.79 2.91
N MET A 481 20.29 19.91 2.47
CA MET A 481 18.84 20.17 2.66
C MET A 481 17.92 19.05 2.14
N PRO A 482 18.12 18.46 0.95
CA PRO A 482 17.26 17.37 0.47
C PRO A 482 17.23 16.20 1.45
N VAL A 483 18.40 15.74 1.93
CA VAL A 483 18.51 14.66 2.93
C VAL A 483 17.80 15.03 4.24
N ALA A 484 17.94 16.27 4.71
CA ALA A 484 17.27 16.71 5.93
C ALA A 484 15.73 16.77 5.80
N VAL A 485 15.19 17.08 4.61
CA VAL A 485 13.75 16.99 4.33
C VAL A 485 13.28 15.54 4.48
N GLU A 486 14.00 14.58 3.88
CA GLU A 486 13.66 13.16 3.92
C GLU A 486 13.76 12.58 5.34
N LEU A 487 14.81 12.93 6.09
CA LEU A 487 14.97 12.52 7.48
C LEU A 487 13.87 13.11 8.37
N ALA A 488 13.55 14.41 8.23
CA ALA A 488 12.47 15.04 8.99
C ALA A 488 11.11 14.40 8.69
N GLU A 489 10.80 14.16 7.41
CA GLU A 489 9.64 13.38 6.99
C GLU A 489 9.67 11.97 7.60
N SER A 490 10.81 11.28 7.57
CA SER A 490 10.91 9.92 8.09
C SER A 490 10.71 9.83 9.61
N VAL A 491 11.10 10.85 10.40
CA VAL A 491 10.86 10.88 11.85
C VAL A 491 9.40 11.21 12.16
N VAL A 492 8.87 12.31 11.60
CA VAL A 492 7.49 12.78 11.86
C VAL A 492 6.45 11.78 11.32
N GLY A 493 6.79 11.03 10.26
CA GLY A 493 5.95 9.96 9.71
C GLY A 493 5.98 8.63 10.46
N SER A 494 6.86 8.45 11.46
CA SER A 494 6.90 7.21 12.26
C SER A 494 5.75 7.21 13.27
N GLY A 495 4.64 6.55 12.93
CA GLY A 495 3.40 6.55 13.70
C GLY A 495 3.57 6.16 15.18
N ASP A 496 4.57 5.34 15.48
CA ASP A 496 4.92 4.89 16.85
C ASP A 496 5.37 6.03 17.78
N ASN A 497 5.97 7.09 17.21
CA ASN A 497 6.82 8.03 17.97
C ASN A 497 6.27 9.46 18.07
N GLY A 498 5.23 9.84 17.31
CA GLY A 498 4.46 11.08 17.51
C GLY A 498 5.20 12.43 17.43
N TRP A 499 6.49 12.44 17.03
CA TRP A 499 7.33 13.63 16.89
C TRP A 499 6.66 14.74 16.08
N THR A 500 6.93 15.99 16.45
CA THR A 500 6.36 17.16 15.75
C THR A 500 7.45 18.17 15.44
N GLU A 501 7.60 18.52 14.15
CA GLU A 501 8.56 19.53 13.69
C GLU A 501 8.07 20.96 13.98
N VAL A 502 8.98 21.81 14.45
CA VAL A 502 8.76 23.24 14.71
C VAL A 502 9.87 24.08 14.08
N VAL A 503 9.53 25.32 13.74
CA VAL A 503 10.44 26.28 13.09
C VAL A 503 10.33 27.66 13.74
N ARG A 504 11.29 28.55 13.48
CA ARG A 504 11.27 29.95 13.99
C ARG A 504 10.47 30.92 13.11
N PRO A 505 10.44 30.79 11.76
CA PRO A 505 9.63 31.65 10.91
C PRO A 505 8.12 31.56 11.24
N VAL A 506 7.47 32.72 11.33
CA VAL A 506 6.05 32.82 11.74
C VAL A 506 5.06 32.28 10.70
N ASP A 507 5.52 32.01 9.49
CA ASP A 507 4.76 31.38 8.39
C ASP A 507 4.81 29.84 8.43
N GLY A 508 5.52 29.25 9.39
CA GLY A 508 5.62 27.80 9.56
C GLY A 508 6.46 27.10 8.48
N GLY A 509 7.33 27.82 7.76
CA GLY A 509 8.26 27.24 6.78
C GLY A 509 9.70 27.19 7.25
N ARG A 510 10.45 26.17 6.81
CA ARG A 510 11.87 25.96 7.12
C ARG A 510 12.76 27.16 6.76
N GLU A 511 13.89 27.23 7.44
CA GLU A 511 15.00 28.14 7.21
C GLU A 511 16.29 27.33 6.96
N ALA A 512 17.34 27.97 6.44
CA ALA A 512 18.66 27.37 6.27
C ALA A 512 19.74 28.21 6.97
N VAL A 513 20.83 27.54 7.33
CA VAL A 513 21.97 28.08 8.05
C VAL A 513 23.14 28.28 7.09
N LEU A 514 23.91 29.35 7.27
CA LEU A 514 25.08 29.66 6.45
C LEU A 514 26.32 28.94 6.99
N ALA A 515 26.92 28.09 6.17
CA ALA A 515 28.19 27.41 6.46
C ALA A 515 29.37 28.38 6.67
N ALA A 516 30.55 27.85 7.02
CA ALA A 516 31.81 28.60 6.89
C ALA A 516 32.41 28.43 5.48
N PHE A 517 33.46 29.19 5.15
CA PHE A 517 34.15 29.08 3.86
C PHE A 517 35.64 28.71 4.04
N PRO A 518 36.17 27.69 3.34
CA PRO A 518 35.48 26.66 2.55
C PRO A 518 34.42 25.87 3.33
N THR A 519 33.44 25.31 2.62
CA THR A 519 32.36 24.47 3.16
C THR A 519 32.85 23.05 3.48
N GLU A 520 33.83 22.95 4.38
CA GLU A 520 34.41 21.67 4.83
C GLU A 520 34.37 21.55 6.35
N THR A 521 34.33 20.31 6.84
CA THR A 521 34.23 19.96 8.27
C THR A 521 35.19 20.72 9.18
N SER A 522 36.48 20.79 8.80
CA SER A 522 37.51 21.46 9.61
C SER A 522 37.32 22.98 9.77
N TYR A 523 36.40 23.57 9.02
CA TYR A 523 36.01 24.98 9.11
C TYR A 523 34.59 25.12 9.67
N SER A 524 33.60 24.48 9.04
CA SER A 524 32.19 24.68 9.39
C SER A 524 31.80 23.98 10.69
N ARG A 525 32.19 22.72 10.90
CA ARG A 525 31.82 21.97 12.12
C ARG A 525 32.49 22.56 13.36
N THR A 526 33.76 22.95 13.22
CA THR A 526 34.45 23.66 14.30
C THR A 526 33.84 25.04 14.54
N SER A 527 33.44 25.78 13.50
CA SER A 527 32.77 27.07 13.69
C SER A 527 31.41 26.95 14.39
N LEU A 528 30.65 25.90 14.07
CA LEU A 528 29.41 25.52 14.74
C LEU A 528 29.65 25.16 16.22
N LEU A 529 30.44 24.13 16.47
CA LEU A 529 30.63 23.55 17.80
C LEU A 529 31.48 24.40 18.76
N THR A 530 32.14 25.44 18.26
CA THR A 530 32.84 26.45 19.08
C THR A 530 32.20 27.84 19.03
N ALA A 531 31.03 27.99 18.40
CA ALA A 531 30.29 29.25 18.25
C ALA A 531 31.16 30.45 17.82
N SER A 532 32.17 30.21 16.99
CA SER A 532 33.11 31.24 16.53
C SER A 532 33.79 30.81 15.23
N LEU A 533 33.90 31.71 14.25
CA LEU A 533 34.52 31.45 12.95
C LEU A 533 35.99 31.04 13.11
N ARG A 534 36.29 29.74 12.99
CA ARG A 534 37.65 29.20 13.15
C ARG A 534 37.82 27.83 12.50
N ARG A 535 39.07 27.48 12.20
CA ARG A 535 39.50 26.12 11.84
C ARG A 535 39.79 25.29 13.10
N GLY A 536 39.56 23.97 13.06
CA GLY A 536 39.99 23.05 14.12
C GLY A 536 39.69 21.58 13.84
N ASP A 537 39.50 20.83 14.92
CA ASP A 537 39.25 19.38 14.97
C ASP A 537 38.36 19.00 16.18
N ALA A 538 38.04 17.71 16.32
CA ALA A 538 37.21 17.17 17.41
C ALA A 538 37.79 17.39 18.83
N GLY A 539 39.08 17.69 18.97
CA GLY A 539 39.72 18.10 20.22
C GLY A 539 39.44 19.56 20.54
N VAL A 540 39.63 20.46 19.56
CA VAL A 540 39.25 21.88 19.65
C VAL A 540 37.75 22.01 19.96
N GLU A 541 36.91 21.29 19.22
CA GLU A 541 35.45 21.27 19.36
C GLU A 541 35.03 20.87 20.79
N ARG A 542 35.53 19.72 21.28
CA ARG A 542 35.26 19.23 22.64
C ARG A 542 35.78 20.16 23.74
N SER A 543 36.92 20.82 23.53
CA SER A 543 37.51 21.75 24.52
C SER A 543 36.71 23.04 24.71
N ALA A 544 36.03 23.52 23.67
CA ALA A 544 35.28 24.78 23.73
C ALA A 544 33.83 24.58 24.18
N PHE A 545 33.15 23.56 23.65
CA PHE A 545 31.69 23.41 23.71
C PHE A 545 31.10 23.58 25.12
N GLY A 546 31.69 22.93 26.12
CA GLY A 546 31.19 22.95 27.51
C GLY A 546 31.43 24.26 28.28
N SER A 547 32.26 25.17 27.78
CA SER A 547 32.75 26.35 28.52
C SER A 547 32.21 27.70 28.02
N HIS A 548 31.22 27.71 27.12
CA HIS A 548 30.68 28.95 26.58
C HIS A 548 29.82 29.75 27.59
N PRO A 549 30.02 31.08 27.72
CA PRO A 549 29.30 31.91 28.68
C PRO A 549 27.86 32.25 28.27
N PHE A 550 27.44 31.88 27.05
CA PHE A 550 26.05 32.02 26.60
C PHE A 550 25.14 30.88 27.08
N TRP A 551 25.69 29.80 27.63
CA TRP A 551 24.86 28.73 28.18
C TRP A 551 24.05 29.25 29.38
N PRO A 552 22.74 28.92 29.47
CA PRO A 552 21.92 29.30 30.61
C PRO A 552 22.52 28.83 31.94
N ALA A 553 22.31 29.61 33.01
CA ALA A 553 22.89 29.30 34.32
C ALA A 553 22.49 27.89 34.81
N ARG A 554 23.49 27.10 35.20
CA ARG A 554 23.39 25.68 35.61
C ARG A 554 23.07 24.68 34.49
N THR A 555 23.19 25.06 33.22
CA THR A 555 23.17 24.10 32.11
C THR A 555 24.44 23.24 32.12
N ARG A 556 24.30 21.92 32.11
CA ARG A 556 25.39 20.99 31.74
C ARG A 556 25.45 20.94 30.21
N ALA A 557 26.62 21.19 29.61
CA ALA A 557 26.83 21.14 28.17
C ALA A 557 27.97 20.18 27.83
N GLN A 558 27.72 19.16 27.01
CA GLN A 558 28.70 18.15 26.62
C GLN A 558 28.62 17.79 25.14
N LEU A 559 29.74 17.37 24.55
CA LEU A 559 29.87 17.03 23.13
C LEU A 559 30.50 15.64 22.95
N VAL A 560 29.76 14.75 22.29
CA VAL A 560 30.14 13.36 21.99
C VAL A 560 30.40 13.23 20.48
N HIS A 561 31.46 12.50 20.13
CA HIS A 561 31.81 12.15 18.75
C HIS A 561 31.72 10.63 18.58
N LYS A 562 31.88 10.13 17.34
CA LYS A 562 31.76 8.72 16.92
C LYS A 562 32.27 7.68 17.94
N ASP A 563 33.45 7.88 18.51
CA ASP A 563 34.08 6.94 19.45
C ASP A 563 33.32 6.75 20.79
N GLY A 564 32.48 7.72 21.17
CA GLY A 564 31.64 7.70 22.37
C GLY A 564 30.17 7.38 22.10
N LEU A 565 29.79 7.15 20.84
CA LEU A 565 28.42 6.79 20.45
C LEU A 565 28.09 5.32 20.69
N ALA A 566 29.00 4.43 20.29
CA ALA A 566 28.78 2.99 20.35
C ALA A 566 28.76 2.48 21.80
N GLY A 567 27.71 1.74 22.16
CA GLY A 567 27.63 1.02 23.42
C GLY A 567 28.68 -0.08 23.56
N ARG A 568 28.82 -0.57 24.80
CA ARG A 568 29.73 -1.67 25.18
C ARG A 568 28.99 -2.63 26.09
N ASP A 569 29.49 -3.85 26.17
CA ASP A 569 29.05 -4.88 27.13
C ASP A 569 27.53 -5.16 27.11
N GLY A 570 26.88 -4.97 25.95
CA GLY A 570 25.45 -5.19 25.71
C GLY A 570 24.58 -3.93 25.67
N GLY A 571 25.13 -2.74 25.97
CA GLY A 571 24.45 -1.47 25.72
C GLY A 571 24.45 -1.07 24.23
N ASP A 572 23.48 -0.27 23.81
CA ASP A 572 23.37 0.30 22.46
C ASP A 572 24.07 1.66 22.33
N LEU A 573 23.88 2.56 23.30
CA LEU A 573 24.60 3.82 23.40
C LEU A 573 25.82 3.74 24.35
N GLY A 574 26.86 4.50 24.04
CA GLY A 574 28.07 4.65 24.86
C GLY A 574 27.80 5.33 26.19
N ALA A 575 28.60 4.99 27.21
CA ALA A 575 28.34 5.37 28.61
C ALA A 575 28.22 6.89 28.86
N GLU A 576 28.95 7.72 28.11
CA GLU A 576 28.86 9.19 28.18
C GLU A 576 27.46 9.73 27.79
N LEU A 577 26.76 9.02 26.90
CA LEU A 577 25.39 9.31 26.50
C LEU A 577 24.39 8.70 27.49
N THR A 578 24.62 7.46 27.96
CA THR A 578 23.77 6.81 28.97
C THR A 578 23.67 7.63 30.26
N GLU A 579 24.81 8.17 30.75
CA GLU A 579 24.84 9.10 31.88
C GLU A 579 24.12 10.42 31.56
N ALA A 580 24.19 10.88 30.31
CA ALA A 580 23.60 12.16 29.92
C ALA A 580 22.07 12.14 29.89
N PHE A 581 21.46 11.10 29.32
CA PHE A 581 20.01 10.93 29.30
C PHE A 581 19.44 10.79 30.73
N THR A 582 20.02 9.86 31.49
CA THR A 582 19.60 9.54 32.88
C THR A 582 19.84 10.67 33.89
N ALA A 583 20.60 11.72 33.54
CA ALA A 583 20.83 12.86 34.42
C ALA A 583 19.52 13.61 34.76
N SER A 584 19.27 13.77 36.07
CA SER A 584 18.06 14.42 36.60
C SER A 584 18.04 15.96 36.50
N ASN A 585 18.94 16.57 35.72
CA ASN A 585 18.98 18.02 35.52
C ASN A 585 18.11 18.42 34.32
N ASN A 586 17.12 19.28 34.55
CA ASN A 586 16.23 19.79 33.50
C ASN A 586 16.91 20.77 32.52
N LYS A 587 18.15 21.23 32.80
CA LYS A 587 18.97 22.03 31.89
C LYS A 587 20.22 21.28 31.47
N HIS A 588 20.10 20.53 30.37
CA HIS A 588 21.19 19.74 29.81
C HIS A 588 21.21 19.93 28.30
N VAL A 589 22.38 20.24 27.74
CA VAL A 589 22.67 20.21 26.31
C VAL A 589 23.63 19.07 26.04
N VAL A 590 23.23 18.15 25.16
CA VAL A 590 24.10 17.11 24.62
C VAL A 590 24.23 17.39 23.13
N ALA A 591 25.46 17.56 22.66
CA ALA A 591 25.76 17.59 21.23
C ALA A 591 26.37 16.25 20.81
N VAL A 592 25.98 15.76 19.64
CA VAL A 592 26.44 14.49 19.08
C VAL A 592 26.77 14.67 17.60
N VAL A 593 27.95 14.20 17.18
CA VAL A 593 28.38 14.22 15.77
C VAL A 593 28.20 12.82 15.15
N LEU A 594 27.36 12.72 14.13
CA LEU A 594 27.08 11.50 13.38
C LEU A 594 27.72 11.58 11.99
N ASN A 595 28.84 10.88 11.81
CA ASN A 595 29.39 10.59 10.48
C ASN A 595 28.44 9.62 9.74
N ALA A 596 27.57 10.15 8.87
CA ALA A 596 26.58 9.34 8.17
C ALA A 596 26.57 9.57 6.66
N VAL A 597 26.37 10.82 6.20
CA VAL A 597 26.21 11.08 4.77
C VAL A 597 27.56 10.87 4.06
N ASP A 598 28.62 11.55 4.49
CA ASP A 598 29.94 11.47 3.85
C ASP A 598 30.58 10.08 3.89
N GLU A 599 30.35 9.26 4.92
CA GLU A 599 30.80 7.86 4.94
C GLU A 599 29.93 6.94 4.07
N SER A 600 28.65 7.28 3.88
CA SER A 600 27.78 6.56 2.94
C SER A 600 28.07 6.91 1.48
N LEU A 601 28.54 8.13 1.17
CA LEU A 601 28.74 8.59 -0.20
C LEU A 601 29.65 7.65 -1.03
N PRO A 602 30.87 7.26 -0.59
CA PRO A 602 31.71 6.27 -1.29
C PRO A 602 31.05 4.91 -1.49
N THR A 603 30.15 4.54 -0.58
CA THR A 603 29.49 3.24 -0.50
C THR A 603 28.09 3.25 -1.13
N SER A 604 27.63 4.42 -1.65
CA SER A 604 26.21 4.76 -1.91
C SER A 604 25.35 3.56 -2.28
N ARG A 605 24.34 3.32 -1.42
CA ARG A 605 23.57 2.08 -1.27
C ARG A 605 23.26 1.41 -2.62
N GLN A 606 23.47 0.09 -2.69
CA GLN A 606 22.95 -0.78 -3.77
C GLN A 606 21.44 -1.02 -3.62
N ALA A 607 20.69 0.01 -3.22
CA ALA A 607 19.25 -0.02 -3.05
C ALA A 607 18.58 0.66 -4.26
N ASP A 608 17.44 0.15 -4.70
CA ASP A 608 16.68 0.74 -5.81
C ASP A 608 16.05 2.11 -5.47
N ASP A 609 16.15 2.57 -4.22
CA ASP A 609 15.67 3.87 -3.76
C ASP A 609 16.78 4.64 -3.04
N PRO A 610 17.09 5.88 -3.46
CA PRO A 610 18.05 6.76 -2.78
C PRO A 610 17.45 7.56 -1.61
N THR A 611 16.14 7.45 -1.34
CA THR A 611 15.45 8.15 -0.23
C THR A 611 16.08 7.82 1.12
N TRP A 612 16.31 8.83 1.96
CA TRP A 612 16.84 8.66 3.32
C TRP A 612 15.75 8.50 4.39
N HIS A 613 15.83 7.45 5.19
CA HIS A 613 15.06 7.31 6.43
C HIS A 613 15.89 7.62 7.68
N TYR A 614 15.26 7.96 8.80
CA TYR A 614 16.02 8.20 10.05
C TYR A 614 16.76 6.95 10.56
N ARG A 615 16.29 5.76 10.12
CA ARG A 615 16.90 4.44 10.37
C ARG A 615 18.13 4.16 9.48
N ASP A 616 18.38 4.98 8.46
CA ASP A 616 19.56 4.92 7.60
C ASP A 616 20.77 5.69 8.16
N VAL A 617 20.60 6.41 9.27
CA VAL A 617 21.61 7.20 9.95
C VAL A 617 22.01 6.48 11.24
N SER A 618 23.19 5.85 11.26
CA SER A 618 23.66 5.06 12.40
C SER A 618 23.66 5.87 13.71
N GLY A 619 23.02 5.35 14.76
CA GLY A 619 22.90 6.01 16.07
C GLY A 619 21.73 6.99 16.20
N LEU A 620 21.12 7.45 15.09
CA LEU A 620 19.99 8.38 15.14
C LEU A 620 18.71 7.74 15.72
N PRO A 621 18.33 6.48 15.40
CA PRO A 621 17.15 5.85 16.00
C PRO A 621 17.22 5.76 17.52
N GLU A 622 18.36 5.34 18.05
CA GLU A 622 18.61 5.16 19.47
C GLU A 622 18.58 6.51 20.18
N LEU A 623 19.26 7.52 19.62
CA LEU A 623 19.25 8.89 20.12
C LEU A 623 17.83 9.48 20.16
N LEU A 624 17.01 9.26 19.13
CA LEU A 624 15.62 9.71 19.10
C LEU A 624 14.77 8.97 20.14
N GLU A 625 14.92 7.66 20.31
CA GLU A 625 14.18 6.90 21.32
C GLU A 625 14.45 7.42 22.73
N ARG A 626 15.73 7.63 23.09
CA ARG A 626 16.11 8.19 24.41
C ARG A 626 15.65 9.64 24.57
N ALA A 627 15.70 10.43 23.50
CA ALA A 627 15.19 11.80 23.51
C ALA A 627 13.66 11.86 23.74
N ALA A 628 12.90 10.95 23.15
CA ALA A 628 11.45 10.85 23.35
C ALA A 628 11.08 10.50 24.80
N LEU A 629 11.75 9.49 25.38
CA LEU A 629 11.48 9.00 26.75
C LEU A 629 11.66 10.08 27.83
N ASP A 630 12.74 10.86 27.75
CA ASP A 630 13.08 11.91 28.74
C ASP A 630 12.59 13.33 28.34
N GLY A 631 11.83 13.46 27.26
CA GLY A 631 11.25 14.74 26.82
C GLY A 631 12.28 15.80 26.36
N TRP A 632 13.35 15.36 25.68
CA TRP A 632 14.37 16.23 25.08
C TRP A 632 13.87 16.84 23.76
N ILE A 633 14.10 18.14 23.57
CA ILE A 633 13.97 18.75 22.23
C ILE A 633 15.17 18.31 21.39
N VAL A 634 14.93 17.82 20.17
CA VAL A 634 15.99 17.40 19.25
C VAL A 634 16.21 18.47 18.19
N VAL A 635 17.46 18.84 17.96
CA VAL A 635 17.88 19.78 16.92
C VAL A 635 18.77 19.02 15.95
N LEU A 636 18.30 18.78 14.72
CA LEU A 636 19.12 18.19 13.65
C LEU A 636 19.70 19.31 12.78
N THR A 637 21.00 19.28 12.55
CA THR A 637 21.71 20.21 11.66
C THR A 637 22.90 19.53 10.99
N SER A 638 23.58 20.24 10.10
CA SER A 638 24.82 19.79 9.47
C SER A 638 25.97 20.76 9.78
N ASP A 639 27.16 20.43 9.31
CA ASP A 639 28.29 21.34 9.19
C ASP A 639 28.41 21.93 7.78
N HIS A 640 28.28 21.11 6.74
CA HIS A 640 28.16 21.50 5.34
C HIS A 640 27.10 20.67 4.62
N GLY A 641 26.64 21.17 3.48
CA GLY A 641 25.93 20.32 2.51
C GLY A 641 26.91 19.59 1.59
N HIS A 642 26.41 19.01 0.51
CA HIS A 642 27.21 18.32 -0.50
C HIS A 642 26.57 18.42 -1.89
N VAL A 643 27.37 18.18 -2.93
CA VAL A 643 26.93 17.94 -4.32
C VAL A 643 27.34 16.53 -4.74
N LEU A 644 26.54 15.90 -5.60
CA LEU A 644 26.78 14.53 -6.08
C LEU A 644 27.57 14.51 -7.40
N GLU A 645 28.33 13.45 -7.66
CA GLU A 645 29.17 13.33 -8.86
C GLU A 645 28.35 12.91 -10.09
N HIS A 646 28.13 13.85 -11.00
CA HIS A 646 27.41 13.64 -12.26
C HIS A 646 28.23 14.15 -13.45
N ASP A 647 29.25 13.37 -13.82
CA ASP A 647 30.22 13.65 -14.90
C ASP A 647 30.84 15.07 -14.84
N SER A 648 31.23 15.49 -13.64
CA SER A 648 31.82 16.81 -13.43
C SER A 648 33.19 16.95 -14.13
N THR A 649 33.52 18.17 -14.55
CA THR A 649 34.78 18.50 -15.23
C THR A 649 35.93 18.53 -14.23
N HIS A 650 36.95 17.69 -14.43
CA HIS A 650 38.17 17.75 -13.61
C HIS A 650 39.06 18.91 -14.06
N ARG A 651 39.38 19.80 -13.13
CA ARG A 651 40.20 20.99 -13.32
C ARG A 651 41.33 20.98 -12.27
N PRO A 652 42.29 20.05 -12.33
CA PRO A 652 43.21 19.75 -11.24
C PRO A 652 43.91 20.99 -10.66
N ASP A 653 43.88 21.08 -9.33
CA ASP A 653 44.61 22.06 -8.52
C ASP A 653 45.10 21.33 -7.25
N SER A 654 46.19 21.81 -6.63
CA SER A 654 46.80 21.20 -5.44
C SER A 654 46.92 22.17 -4.26
N THR A 655 46.32 23.36 -4.36
CA THR A 655 46.37 24.41 -3.33
C THR A 655 45.19 24.36 -2.34
N GLY A 656 44.15 23.58 -2.65
CA GLY A 656 42.92 23.47 -1.85
C GLY A 656 42.29 22.08 -1.87
N GLY A 657 41.01 22.01 -1.51
CA GLY A 657 40.23 20.78 -1.39
C GLY A 657 39.56 20.31 -2.68
N ALA A 658 38.50 19.51 -2.56
CA ALA A 658 37.84 18.94 -3.73
C ALA A 658 37.16 19.99 -4.63
N ARG A 659 36.58 21.03 -4.01
CA ARG A 659 35.79 22.09 -4.67
C ARG A 659 36.23 23.52 -4.34
N TRP A 660 37.46 23.70 -3.85
CA TRP A 660 38.10 25.02 -3.74
C TRP A 660 39.58 24.98 -4.06
N ARG A 661 40.12 26.14 -4.45
CA ARG A 661 41.55 26.39 -4.67
C ARG A 661 41.96 27.74 -4.08
N MET A 662 43.25 27.94 -3.87
CA MET A 662 43.77 29.28 -3.57
C MET A 662 43.70 30.19 -4.82
N PRO A 663 43.60 31.51 -4.62
CA PRO A 663 43.89 32.48 -5.68
C PRO A 663 45.32 32.32 -6.19
N GLY A 664 45.55 32.62 -7.46
CA GLY A 664 46.86 32.48 -8.10
C GLY A 664 46.84 32.92 -9.56
N GLU A 665 47.84 32.51 -10.34
CA GLU A 665 48.02 32.93 -11.75
C GLU A 665 46.86 32.52 -12.67
N ARG A 666 46.11 31.46 -12.31
CA ARG A 666 44.95 30.98 -13.05
C ARG A 666 43.75 31.93 -12.87
N PRO A 667 43.24 32.57 -13.94
CA PRO A 667 42.05 33.42 -13.89
C PRO A 667 40.82 32.71 -13.31
N LEU A 668 39.88 33.49 -12.78
CA LEU A 668 38.60 32.99 -12.30
C LEU A 668 37.75 32.47 -13.47
N GLY A 669 37.27 31.23 -13.40
CA GLY A 669 36.30 30.68 -14.35
C GLY A 669 34.89 31.24 -14.16
N GLU A 670 34.03 31.11 -15.18
CA GLU A 670 32.62 31.57 -15.13
C GLU A 670 31.77 30.84 -14.08
N ASP A 671 32.21 29.63 -13.69
CA ASP A 671 31.67 28.75 -12.67
C ASP A 671 32.59 28.61 -11.44
N GLU A 672 33.46 29.59 -11.23
CA GLU A 672 34.24 29.79 -10.01
C GLU A 672 33.85 31.13 -9.36
N VAL A 673 33.85 31.21 -8.02
CA VAL A 673 33.59 32.46 -7.28
C VAL A 673 34.74 32.77 -6.33
N LEU A 674 35.21 34.02 -6.34
CA LEU A 674 36.20 34.52 -5.41
C LEU A 674 35.52 35.09 -4.16
N LEU A 675 35.69 34.44 -3.01
CA LEU A 675 35.24 34.97 -1.73
C LEU A 675 36.40 35.66 -0.98
N ARG A 676 36.07 36.76 -0.31
CA ARG A 676 36.98 37.54 0.56
C ARG A 676 36.23 37.92 1.82
N GLY A 677 36.85 37.79 3.00
CA GLY A 677 36.27 38.30 4.26
C GLY A 677 36.43 37.38 5.47
N PRO A 678 35.97 37.80 6.66
CA PRO A 678 36.20 37.09 7.92
C PRO A 678 35.55 35.70 8.02
N ARG A 679 34.59 35.34 7.14
CA ARG A 679 34.05 33.97 7.04
C ARG A 679 34.96 33.02 6.23
N VAL A 680 35.95 33.54 5.51
CA VAL A 680 36.93 32.75 4.77
C VAL A 680 38.10 32.39 5.70
N LEU A 681 38.22 31.11 6.03
CA LEU A 681 39.08 30.58 7.09
C LEU A 681 40.39 29.92 6.59
N VAL A 682 40.68 30.06 5.29
CA VAL A 682 42.00 29.74 4.70
C VAL A 682 42.96 30.93 4.82
N PRO A 683 44.30 30.71 4.74
CA PRO A 683 45.29 31.78 4.89
C PRO A 683 45.05 32.96 3.94
N GLY A 684 45.07 34.19 4.49
CA GLY A 684 44.80 35.42 3.74
C GLY A 684 43.33 35.81 3.61
N ASN A 685 42.40 34.99 4.14
CA ASN A 685 40.96 35.23 4.14
C ASN A 685 40.38 35.45 2.73
N GLU A 686 40.95 34.75 1.75
CA GLU A 686 40.61 34.81 0.33
C GLU A 686 40.64 33.40 -0.28
N VAL A 687 39.60 33.02 -1.04
CA VAL A 687 39.50 31.67 -1.63
C VAL A 687 38.69 31.66 -2.92
N VAL A 688 39.06 30.80 -3.87
CA VAL A 688 38.27 30.51 -5.07
C VAL A 688 37.48 29.22 -4.85
N LEU A 689 36.17 29.32 -4.80
CA LEU A 689 35.24 28.18 -4.65
C LEU A 689 34.63 27.80 -6.01
N ALA A 690 34.31 26.53 -6.21
CA ALA A 690 33.47 26.10 -7.33
C ALA A 690 32.02 26.57 -7.10
N ALA A 691 31.46 27.34 -8.03
CA ALA A 691 30.11 27.90 -7.90
C ALA A 691 29.00 26.88 -8.24
N THR A 692 29.28 25.92 -9.12
CA THR A 692 28.31 24.96 -9.69
C THR A 692 28.74 23.52 -9.44
N GLU A 693 27.84 22.55 -9.55
CA GLU A 693 28.15 21.12 -9.37
C GLU A 693 29.15 20.58 -10.42
N ASP A 694 29.10 21.11 -11.65
CA ASP A 694 29.76 20.54 -12.84
C ASP A 694 31.30 20.62 -12.87
N ILE A 695 31.97 21.01 -11.77
CA ILE A 695 33.44 21.13 -11.70
C ILE A 695 34.02 20.59 -10.39
N ARG A 696 35.24 20.04 -10.46
CA ARG A 696 36.05 19.65 -9.29
C ARG A 696 37.55 19.89 -9.53
N TYR A 697 38.29 20.18 -8.46
CA TYR A 697 39.75 20.22 -8.46
C TYR A 697 40.35 18.89 -7.98
N GLY A 698 39.68 18.24 -7.03
CA GLY A 698 40.07 16.96 -6.45
C GLY A 698 39.87 15.73 -7.35
N ARG A 699 40.24 14.56 -6.84
CA ARG A 699 39.99 13.25 -7.48
C ARG A 699 38.48 12.98 -7.55
N ARG A 700 38.04 12.10 -8.48
CA ARG A 700 36.63 11.70 -8.58
C ARG A 700 36.21 10.89 -7.34
N THR A 701 35.17 11.34 -6.65
CA THR A 701 34.45 10.61 -5.58
C THR A 701 32.98 10.49 -5.99
N ARG A 702 32.09 9.99 -5.13
CA ARG A 702 30.63 9.91 -5.43
C ARG A 702 29.86 11.18 -5.05
N GLY A 703 30.42 12.00 -4.18
CA GLY A 703 29.98 13.37 -3.89
C GLY A 703 31.13 14.20 -3.33
N TYR A 704 30.89 15.49 -3.15
CA TYR A 704 31.89 16.49 -2.77
C TYR A 704 31.26 17.60 -1.90
N HIS A 705 32.12 18.28 -1.15
CA HIS A 705 31.84 19.51 -0.41
C HIS A 705 33.02 20.49 -0.60
N GLY A 706 32.98 21.65 0.04
CA GLY A 706 34.05 22.65 0.03
C GLY A 706 33.86 23.80 -0.97
N GLY A 707 32.85 23.76 -1.84
CA GLY A 707 32.52 24.80 -2.82
C GLY A 707 31.44 25.80 -2.36
N ALA A 708 30.75 26.39 -3.34
CA ALA A 708 29.86 27.53 -3.20
C ALA A 708 28.48 27.37 -3.86
N SER A 709 28.06 26.15 -4.25
CA SER A 709 26.68 25.95 -4.72
C SER A 709 25.68 26.12 -3.56
N LEU A 710 24.41 26.38 -3.86
CA LEU A 710 23.36 26.45 -2.83
C LEU A 710 23.33 25.17 -1.97
N ALA A 711 23.56 24.01 -2.60
CA ALA A 711 23.53 22.70 -1.96
C ALA A 711 24.70 22.44 -0.99
N GLU A 712 25.81 23.19 -1.08
CA GLU A 712 26.93 23.13 -0.15
C GLU A 712 26.83 24.18 0.98
N VAL A 713 26.31 25.36 0.63
CA VAL A 713 26.38 26.57 1.47
C VAL A 713 25.19 26.72 2.42
N ALA A 714 24.00 26.26 2.00
CA ALA A 714 22.78 26.33 2.77
C ALA A 714 22.52 24.99 3.48
N ILE A 715 22.73 24.97 4.80
CA ILE A 715 22.71 23.75 5.61
C ILE A 715 21.45 23.71 6.50
N PRO A 716 20.95 22.52 6.85
CA PRO A 716 19.66 22.37 7.53
C PRO A 716 19.63 22.82 8.99
N LEU A 717 18.45 23.27 9.41
CA LEU A 717 18.02 23.34 10.81
C LEU A 717 16.61 22.74 10.92
N ILE A 718 16.51 21.54 11.52
CA ILE A 718 15.25 20.89 11.85
C ILE A 718 15.15 20.84 13.37
N VAL A 719 14.01 21.25 13.95
CA VAL A 719 13.77 21.16 15.40
C VAL A 719 12.53 20.32 15.65
N LEU A 720 12.69 19.27 16.46
CA LEU A 720 11.67 18.26 16.71
C LEU A 720 11.29 18.27 18.19
N LEU A 721 10.00 18.43 18.47
CA LEU A 721 9.41 18.28 19.79
C LEU A 721 9.02 16.81 20.03
N PRO A 722 9.40 16.21 21.18
CA PRO A 722 9.06 14.83 21.51
C PRO A 722 7.55 14.67 21.74
N PRO A 723 7.01 13.44 21.58
CA PRO A 723 5.58 13.17 21.69
C PRO A 723 4.96 13.71 22.98
N GLY A 724 3.76 14.28 22.87
CA GLY A 724 3.04 14.88 24.01
C GLY A 724 3.56 16.25 24.48
N SER A 725 4.55 16.84 23.81
CA SER A 725 5.03 18.19 24.14
C SER A 725 3.96 19.28 23.96
N PRO A 726 3.89 20.28 24.86
CA PRO A 726 3.09 21.48 24.65
C PRO A 726 3.74 22.39 23.60
N GLU A 727 2.99 23.39 23.12
CA GLU A 727 3.49 24.42 22.21
C GLU A 727 4.69 25.17 22.82
N LEU A 728 5.73 25.40 22.01
CA LEU A 728 6.97 26.04 22.43
C LEU A 728 6.89 27.55 22.16
N ALA A 729 7.04 28.37 23.20
CA ALA A 729 6.92 29.81 23.10
C ALA A 729 7.98 30.41 22.15
N GLY A 730 7.55 31.22 21.18
CA GLY A 730 8.43 31.82 20.16
C GLY A 730 8.67 30.96 18.92
N TRP A 731 8.14 29.73 18.89
CA TRP A 731 8.26 28.80 17.76
C TRP A 731 6.89 28.49 17.16
N THR A 732 6.86 28.11 15.89
CA THR A 732 5.66 27.71 15.15
C THR A 732 5.73 26.25 14.74
N PHE A 733 4.58 25.62 14.50
CA PHE A 733 4.53 24.30 13.90
C PHE A 733 5.01 24.36 12.44
N HIS A 734 5.80 23.38 12.02
CA HIS A 734 6.13 23.26 10.60
C HIS A 734 4.85 22.92 9.82
N SER A 735 4.42 23.85 8.97
CA SER A 735 3.17 23.78 8.22
C SER A 735 3.32 24.12 6.74
N LEU A 736 4.48 24.61 6.30
CA LEU A 736 4.76 24.82 4.88
C LEU A 736 5.26 23.51 4.28
N GLY A 737 4.35 22.74 3.69
CA GLY A 737 4.66 21.47 3.05
C GLY A 737 5.48 21.61 1.75
N PRO A 738 5.54 20.56 0.92
CA PRO A 738 6.21 20.62 -0.37
C PRO A 738 5.62 21.73 -1.26
N PRO A 739 6.44 22.38 -2.12
CA PRO A 739 6.00 23.49 -2.97
C PRO A 739 4.90 23.07 -3.94
N ASP A 740 4.15 24.04 -4.47
CA ASP A 740 2.89 23.77 -5.18
C ASP A 740 3.08 22.83 -6.38
N TRP A 741 4.16 23.01 -7.15
CA TRP A 741 4.55 22.14 -8.27
C TRP A 741 4.88 20.70 -7.85
N TRP A 742 5.38 20.47 -6.63
CA TRP A 742 5.58 19.12 -6.10
C TRP A 742 4.27 18.34 -6.00
N THR A 743 3.25 19.05 -5.54
CA THR A 743 1.94 18.52 -5.14
C THR A 743 0.88 18.59 -6.23
N GLY A 744 1.20 19.11 -7.42
CA GLY A 744 0.23 19.33 -8.49
C GLY A 744 -0.79 20.44 -8.20
N ARG A 745 -0.59 21.24 -7.14
CA ARG A 745 -1.56 22.25 -6.71
C ARG A 745 -1.62 23.40 -7.71
N THR A 746 -2.70 23.47 -8.48
CA THR A 746 -3.06 24.64 -9.28
C THR A 746 -3.61 25.74 -8.36
N VAL A 747 -2.94 26.89 -8.28
CA VAL A 747 -3.43 28.04 -7.51
C VAL A 747 -4.66 28.64 -8.19
N ALA A 748 -5.82 28.51 -7.56
CA ALA A 748 -7.10 28.99 -8.09
C ALA A 748 -7.25 30.52 -7.91
N GLY A 749 -6.59 31.28 -8.80
CA GLY A 749 -6.74 32.73 -8.91
C GLY A 749 -5.51 33.55 -8.48
N PRO A 750 -5.42 34.83 -8.88
CA PRO A 750 -4.21 35.62 -8.73
C PRO A 750 -3.96 36.02 -7.27
N VAL A 751 -2.74 35.78 -6.79
CA VAL A 751 -2.25 36.29 -5.51
C VAL A 751 -2.13 37.82 -5.62
N VAL A 752 -3.11 38.55 -5.08
CA VAL A 752 -3.04 40.01 -4.99
C VAL A 752 -1.93 40.38 -4.00
N SER A 753 -0.83 40.92 -4.54
CA SER A 753 0.36 41.28 -3.76
C SER A 753 0.00 42.15 -2.55
N ALA A 754 0.27 41.63 -1.35
CA ALA A 754 -0.06 42.27 -0.08
C ALA A 754 0.74 43.56 0.12
N SER A 755 0.19 44.67 -0.35
CA SER A 755 0.79 46.00 -0.24
C SER A 755 0.62 46.54 1.19
N THR A 756 1.70 47.09 1.72
CA THR A 756 1.87 47.39 3.15
C THR A 756 0.74 48.26 3.73
N PRO A 757 0.10 47.89 4.86
CA PRO A 757 -1.04 48.62 5.41
C PRO A 757 -0.63 50.00 5.93
N THR A 758 -0.96 51.03 5.16
CA THR A 758 -0.84 52.43 5.61
C THR A 758 -1.91 52.74 6.66
N ARG A 759 -1.52 53.43 7.74
CA ARG A 759 -2.39 53.72 8.89
C ARG A 759 -3.66 54.47 8.46
N HIS A 760 -4.82 53.88 8.70
CA HIS A 760 -6.11 54.59 8.57
C HIS A 760 -6.25 55.71 9.62
N SER A 761 -6.14 56.95 9.16
CA SER A 761 -6.77 58.10 9.83
C SER A 761 -8.29 58.05 9.57
N LYS A 762 -9.09 58.32 10.61
CA LYS A 762 -10.56 58.26 10.53
C LYS A 762 -11.10 59.38 9.61
N PRO A 763 -11.93 59.08 8.60
CA PRO A 763 -12.68 60.10 7.87
C PRO A 763 -13.95 60.52 8.64
N ASP A 764 -14.29 61.81 8.60
CA ASP A 764 -15.51 62.35 9.21
C ASP A 764 -16.73 62.30 8.25
N ARG A 765 -17.93 62.39 8.81
CA ARG A 765 -19.22 62.29 8.11
C ARG A 765 -19.52 63.58 7.33
N ARG A 766 -19.77 63.50 6.00
CA ARG A 766 -20.78 64.38 5.36
C ARG A 766 -21.34 63.95 4.00
N ARG A 767 -22.67 63.71 4.03
CA ARG A 767 -23.70 64.04 3.03
C ARG A 767 -23.59 63.52 1.57
N ARG A 768 -24.47 62.53 1.30
CA ARG A 768 -25.11 62.23 0.00
C ARG A 768 -25.50 63.48 -0.81
N ARG A 769 -25.47 63.36 -2.16
CA ARG A 769 -26.61 63.74 -3.03
C ARG A 769 -26.58 62.92 -4.35
N PRO A 770 -27.67 62.26 -4.78
CA PRO A 770 -27.73 61.50 -6.03
C PRO A 770 -28.39 62.30 -7.18
N VAL A 771 -28.26 61.80 -8.41
CA VAL A 771 -29.00 62.27 -9.61
C VAL A 771 -29.51 61.05 -10.39
N LYS A 772 -30.73 61.15 -10.93
CA LYS A 772 -31.42 60.26 -11.90
C LYS A 772 -31.85 61.11 -13.13
N SER A 773 -32.34 60.57 -14.25
CA SER A 773 -32.28 59.18 -14.80
C SER A 773 -31.72 59.23 -16.25
N ASP A 774 -32.28 58.89 -17.42
CA ASP A 774 -33.53 58.28 -17.96
C ASP A 774 -33.14 57.66 -19.34
N ILE A 775 -33.38 56.38 -19.65
CA ILE A 775 -34.63 55.69 -20.09
C ILE A 775 -35.00 55.94 -21.59
N ALA A 776 -35.41 54.84 -22.26
CA ALA A 776 -35.98 54.69 -23.61
C ALA A 776 -35.01 54.65 -24.82
N ASP A 777 -35.22 53.84 -25.88
CA ASP A 777 -35.91 52.54 -26.05
C ASP A 777 -35.71 52.05 -27.51
N ALA A 778 -35.28 50.80 -27.74
CA ALA A 778 -35.45 50.05 -29.00
C ALA A 778 -34.93 48.59 -28.87
N PRO A 779 -35.68 47.55 -29.31
CA PRO A 779 -35.23 46.17 -29.20
C PRO A 779 -34.46 45.69 -30.45
N THR A 780 -33.36 44.95 -30.24
CA THR A 780 -32.73 44.10 -31.25
C THR A 780 -33.11 42.65 -31.02
N LEU A 781 -33.80 42.01 -31.97
CA LEU A 781 -33.87 40.55 -32.01
C LEU A 781 -32.50 39.98 -32.44
N PHE A 782 -32.26 38.72 -32.07
CA PHE A 782 -31.01 37.97 -32.25
C PHE A 782 -29.87 38.42 -31.32
N SER A 783 -29.96 37.97 -30.07
CA SER A 783 -28.81 37.70 -29.21
C SER A 783 -28.94 36.29 -28.66
N GLU A 784 -27.89 35.49 -28.72
CA GLU A 784 -27.83 34.17 -28.08
C GLU A 784 -27.71 34.38 -26.55
N PRO A 785 -28.24 33.45 -25.71
CA PRO A 785 -28.16 33.61 -24.27
C PRO A 785 -26.71 33.45 -23.80
N GLU A 786 -26.13 34.52 -23.24
CA GLU A 786 -25.02 34.38 -22.32
C GLU A 786 -25.45 33.44 -21.17
N PRO A 787 -24.62 32.47 -20.74
CA PRO A 787 -24.97 31.62 -19.62
C PRO A 787 -25.03 32.48 -18.35
N ASP A 788 -26.22 32.55 -17.77
CA ASP A 788 -26.51 33.35 -16.58
C ASP A 788 -25.53 33.02 -15.46
N ALA A 789 -24.69 33.99 -15.08
CA ALA A 789 -23.68 33.84 -14.01
C ALA A 789 -24.33 33.93 -12.61
N ALA A 790 -25.46 33.24 -12.44
CA ALA A 790 -26.05 32.94 -11.15
C ALA A 790 -25.04 32.09 -10.36
N SER A 791 -24.36 32.72 -9.40
CA SER A 791 -23.27 32.06 -8.67
C SER A 791 -23.79 30.86 -7.88
N SER A 792 -23.45 29.67 -8.35
CA SER A 792 -23.49 28.47 -7.52
C SER A 792 -22.62 28.73 -6.30
N ALA A 793 -23.24 28.80 -5.13
CA ALA A 793 -22.50 28.96 -3.89
C ALA A 793 -21.54 27.78 -3.75
N SER A 794 -20.27 28.06 -3.44
CA SER A 794 -19.27 27.03 -3.22
C SER A 794 -19.70 26.10 -2.08
N ILE A 795 -19.28 24.82 -2.09
CA ILE A 795 -19.82 23.81 -1.17
C ILE A 795 -19.57 24.20 0.29
N GLY A 796 -18.44 24.85 0.60
CA GLY A 796 -18.17 25.46 1.90
C GLY A 796 -19.16 26.57 2.27
N ARG A 797 -19.57 27.43 1.31
CA ARG A 797 -20.61 28.47 1.54
C ARG A 797 -22.00 27.88 1.74
N ALA A 798 -22.35 26.84 0.98
CA ALA A 798 -23.61 26.11 1.16
C ALA A 798 -23.65 25.46 2.56
N LEU A 799 -22.57 24.76 2.93
CA LEU A 799 -22.40 24.11 4.23
C LEU A 799 -22.62 25.10 5.38
N ILE A 800 -21.93 26.25 5.39
CA ILE A 800 -22.06 27.20 6.51
C ILE A 800 -23.40 27.94 6.56
N SER A 801 -24.20 27.81 5.50
CA SER A 801 -25.55 28.37 5.42
C SER A 801 -26.64 27.38 5.87
N SER A 802 -26.33 26.08 6.01
CA SER A 802 -27.31 25.06 6.40
C SER A 802 -27.77 25.19 7.85
N ALA A 803 -29.00 24.77 8.13
CA ALA A 803 -29.54 24.81 9.49
C ALA A 803 -28.75 23.87 10.42
N THR A 804 -28.34 22.70 9.91
CA THR A 804 -27.52 21.72 10.63
C THR A 804 -26.17 22.29 11.05
N PHE A 805 -25.41 22.93 10.14
CA PHE A 805 -24.13 23.54 10.50
C PHE A 805 -24.31 24.72 11.47
N VAL A 806 -25.29 25.60 11.21
CA VAL A 806 -25.55 26.77 12.05
C VAL A 806 -25.99 26.35 13.47
N ALA A 807 -26.66 25.21 13.63
CA ALA A 807 -26.97 24.63 14.93
C ALA A 807 -25.73 24.03 15.61
N ALA A 808 -24.96 23.19 14.90
CA ALA A 808 -23.74 22.56 15.41
C ALA A 808 -22.69 23.61 15.86
N HIS A 809 -22.49 24.66 15.07
CA HIS A 809 -21.56 25.75 15.39
C HIS A 809 -21.95 26.50 16.67
N LYS A 810 -23.26 26.80 16.84
CA LYS A 810 -23.80 27.45 18.03
C LYS A 810 -23.72 26.60 19.30
N ALA A 811 -23.66 25.27 19.17
CA ALA A 811 -23.54 24.36 20.32
C ALA A 811 -22.16 24.41 20.99
N PHE A 812 -21.12 24.88 20.29
CA PHE A 812 -19.76 24.98 20.82
C PHE A 812 -19.37 26.43 21.19
N PRO A 813 -18.57 26.62 22.26
CA PRO A 813 -17.96 27.91 22.56
C PRO A 813 -17.08 28.41 21.39
N ARG A 814 -17.20 29.69 21.03
CA ARG A 814 -16.47 30.36 19.92
C ARG A 814 -14.93 30.29 19.97
N ASN A 815 -14.35 29.81 21.07
CA ASN A 815 -12.91 29.57 21.24
C ASN A 815 -12.50 28.09 21.17
N ARG A 816 -13.43 27.19 20.83
CA ARG A 816 -13.19 25.72 20.70
C ARG A 816 -13.44 25.16 19.30
N VAL A 817 -13.95 26.00 18.38
CA VAL A 817 -14.22 25.69 16.98
C VAL A 817 -13.77 26.87 16.10
N PRO A 818 -13.40 26.67 14.83
CA PRO A 818 -13.07 27.77 13.91
C PRO A 818 -14.30 28.65 13.62
N ASP A 819 -14.09 29.85 13.09
CA ASP A 819 -15.19 30.66 12.55
C ASP A 819 -15.78 30.05 11.25
N PRO A 820 -17.02 30.41 10.86
CA PRO A 820 -17.65 29.81 9.68
C PRO A 820 -16.88 30.04 8.37
N ASP A 821 -16.36 31.25 8.13
CA ASP A 821 -15.66 31.55 6.88
C ASP A 821 -14.38 30.71 6.73
N THR A 822 -13.65 30.51 7.83
CA THR A 822 -12.54 29.54 7.93
C THR A 822 -12.96 28.11 7.57
N VAL A 823 -14.12 27.63 8.05
CA VAL A 823 -14.61 26.28 7.70
C VAL A 823 -14.98 26.19 6.22
N ALA A 824 -15.66 27.21 5.68
CA ALA A 824 -16.02 27.26 4.26
C ALA A 824 -14.79 27.20 3.36
N ASN A 825 -13.76 28.01 3.63
CA ASN A 825 -12.51 28.03 2.86
C ASN A 825 -11.78 26.67 2.90
N VAL A 826 -11.72 26.02 4.07
CA VAL A 826 -11.11 24.69 4.22
C VAL A 826 -11.87 23.62 3.42
N VAL A 827 -13.21 23.64 3.49
CA VAL A 827 -14.05 22.68 2.74
C VAL A 827 -13.97 22.91 1.24
N ASP A 828 -13.98 24.16 0.78
CA ASP A 828 -13.82 24.49 -0.64
C ASP A 828 -12.46 24.04 -1.19
N VAL A 829 -11.37 24.19 -0.42
CA VAL A 829 -10.03 23.68 -0.80
C VAL A 829 -9.97 22.15 -0.80
N LEU A 830 -10.62 21.48 0.16
CA LEU A 830 -10.71 20.02 0.19
C LEU A 830 -11.54 19.46 -0.98
N VAL A 831 -12.65 20.12 -1.34
CA VAL A 831 -13.48 19.76 -2.50
C VAL A 831 -12.71 19.98 -3.81
N ALA A 832 -12.02 21.11 -3.96
CA ALA A 832 -11.20 21.40 -5.14
C ALA A 832 -10.05 20.38 -5.32
N ALA A 833 -9.49 19.88 -4.22
CA ALA A 833 -8.48 18.81 -4.19
C ALA A 833 -9.09 17.38 -4.23
N GLY A 834 -10.31 17.21 -4.76
CA GLY A 834 -10.92 15.89 -4.95
C GLY A 834 -11.24 15.12 -3.65
N GLY A 835 -11.34 15.80 -2.52
CA GLY A 835 -11.60 15.21 -1.21
C GLY A 835 -10.36 14.81 -0.41
N ARG A 836 -9.14 15.05 -0.90
CA ARG A 836 -7.88 14.82 -0.13
C ARG A 836 -6.94 16.01 -0.31
N SER A 837 -6.47 16.61 0.79
CA SER A 837 -5.52 17.72 0.72
C SER A 837 -4.44 17.63 1.80
N PRO A 838 -3.17 17.95 1.52
CA PRO A 838 -2.15 18.04 2.55
C PRO A 838 -2.53 19.00 3.67
N VAL A 839 -2.21 18.63 4.91
CA VAL A 839 -2.45 19.44 6.12
C VAL A 839 -1.92 20.88 5.99
N ALA A 840 -0.82 21.08 5.26
CA ALA A 840 -0.27 22.38 4.91
C ALA A 840 -1.28 23.29 4.19
N ALA A 841 -1.96 22.77 3.17
CA ALA A 841 -2.95 23.50 2.39
C ALA A 841 -4.20 23.81 3.22
N VAL A 842 -4.62 22.88 4.11
CA VAL A 842 -5.73 23.11 5.04
C VAL A 842 -5.40 24.19 6.08
N LEU A 843 -4.17 24.24 6.60
CA LEU A 843 -3.73 25.32 7.50
C LEU A 843 -3.65 26.68 6.79
N GLN A 844 -3.22 26.74 5.53
CA GLN A 844 -3.26 27.97 4.74
C GLN A 844 -4.70 28.42 4.42
N ALA A 845 -5.57 27.51 4.00
CA ALA A 845 -7.00 27.78 3.74
C ALA A 845 -7.72 28.30 4.99
N ALA A 846 -7.32 27.83 6.17
CA ALA A 846 -7.81 28.30 7.46
C ALA A 846 -7.21 29.63 7.96
N GLY A 847 -6.38 30.32 7.14
CA GLY A 847 -5.67 31.53 7.56
C GLY A 847 -4.73 31.31 8.76
N ALA A 848 -4.27 30.07 8.95
CA ALA A 848 -3.63 29.60 10.17
C ALA A 848 -2.27 28.88 9.95
N PRO A 849 -1.37 29.32 9.03
CA PRO A 849 -0.02 28.79 8.95
C PRO A 849 0.71 28.93 10.30
N GLY A 850 1.62 28.00 10.59
CA GLY A 850 2.36 27.93 11.85
C GLY A 850 1.57 27.38 13.05
N ARG A 851 0.27 27.08 12.93
CA ARG A 851 -0.55 26.52 14.03
C ARG A 851 -0.61 24.99 14.01
N ASN A 852 -0.95 24.43 15.17
CA ASN A 852 -1.06 22.99 15.39
C ASN A 852 -2.13 22.34 14.47
N PRO A 853 -1.75 21.42 13.56
CA PRO A 853 -2.69 20.81 12.61
C PRO A 853 -3.70 19.87 13.26
N ARG A 854 -3.26 19.06 14.24
CA ARG A 854 -4.11 18.15 15.01
C ARG A 854 -5.18 18.92 15.77
N ALA A 855 -4.86 20.13 16.25
CA ALA A 855 -5.81 21.01 16.91
C ALA A 855 -6.87 21.57 15.96
N LEU A 856 -6.49 22.00 14.74
CA LEU A 856 -7.43 22.48 13.73
C LEU A 856 -8.37 21.36 13.26
N VAL A 857 -7.84 20.23 12.80
CA VAL A 857 -8.69 19.13 12.29
C VAL A 857 -9.49 18.50 13.44
N GLY A 858 -8.92 18.40 14.64
CA GLY A 858 -9.66 18.00 15.85
C GLY A 858 -10.72 19.02 16.31
N ALA A 859 -10.77 20.23 15.76
CA ALA A 859 -11.86 21.18 15.94
C ALA A 859 -12.88 21.10 14.77
N LEU A 860 -12.42 20.87 13.54
CA LEU A 860 -13.28 20.60 12.38
C LEU A 860 -14.10 19.31 12.55
N LYS A 861 -13.48 18.22 13.05
CA LYS A 861 -14.16 16.97 13.41
C LYS A 861 -15.36 17.19 14.34
N LYS A 862 -15.28 18.14 15.29
CA LYS A 862 -16.37 18.45 16.23
C LYS A 862 -17.54 19.18 15.58
N LEU A 863 -17.32 19.85 14.46
CA LEU A 863 -18.37 20.51 13.67
C LEU A 863 -18.96 19.58 12.60
N LEU A 864 -18.11 18.77 11.96
CA LEU A 864 -18.46 18.07 10.72
C LEU A 864 -18.75 16.57 10.90
N ASN A 865 -18.19 15.88 11.90
CA ASN A 865 -18.41 14.44 12.07
C ASN A 865 -19.71 14.18 12.84
N PHE A 866 -20.84 14.50 12.21
CA PHE A 866 -22.18 14.33 12.78
C PHE A 866 -22.49 12.84 13.00
N ASP A 867 -23.21 12.53 14.10
CA ASP A 867 -23.52 11.17 14.55
C ASP A 867 -22.30 10.21 14.61
N GLN A 868 -21.10 10.75 14.84
CA GLN A 868 -19.79 10.07 14.87
C GLN A 868 -19.26 9.55 13.52
N PHE A 869 -19.95 9.78 12.40
CA PHE A 869 -19.44 9.36 11.09
C PHE A 869 -18.30 10.29 10.61
N PRO A 870 -17.19 9.77 10.04
CA PRO A 870 -16.02 10.57 9.68
C PRO A 870 -16.22 11.32 8.36
N VAL A 871 -16.88 12.49 8.44
CA VAL A 871 -16.94 13.46 7.32
C VAL A 871 -15.57 14.06 7.04
N ILE A 872 -14.82 14.43 8.08
CA ILE A 872 -13.43 14.88 7.97
C ILE A 872 -12.50 14.05 8.85
N ASP A 873 -11.36 13.63 8.30
CA ASP A 873 -10.34 12.87 9.05
C ASP A 873 -8.89 13.22 8.66
N LEU A 874 -7.95 12.80 9.50
CA LEU A 874 -6.51 12.81 9.26
C LEU A 874 -6.07 11.38 8.90
N VAL A 875 -5.33 11.26 7.81
CA VAL A 875 -4.75 9.99 7.33
C VAL A 875 -3.29 10.19 6.94
N ASP A 876 -2.65 9.11 6.47
CA ASP A 876 -1.26 9.10 6.05
C ASP A 876 -0.31 9.59 7.18
N ASN A 877 -0.58 9.17 8.42
CA ASN A 877 0.09 9.61 9.66
C ASN A 877 0.01 11.13 9.88
N ASP A 878 -1.22 11.65 9.97
CA ASP A 878 -1.56 13.08 10.18
C ASP A 878 -1.03 14.04 9.10
N ARG A 879 -0.79 13.56 7.86
CA ARG A 879 -0.28 14.37 6.74
C ARG A 879 -1.36 14.87 5.81
N THR A 880 -2.38 14.05 5.58
CA THR A 880 -3.45 14.30 4.62
C THR A 880 -4.76 14.46 5.37
N VAL A 881 -5.48 15.54 5.08
CA VAL A 881 -6.86 15.71 5.50
C VAL A 881 -7.75 15.12 4.41
N VAL A 882 -8.67 14.23 4.81
CA VAL A 882 -9.69 13.65 3.93
C VAL A 882 -11.02 14.29 4.24
N LEU A 883 -11.78 14.62 3.20
CA LEU A 883 -13.17 15.02 3.27
C LEU A 883 -14.03 13.98 2.51
N ASN A 884 -14.87 13.25 3.23
CA ASN A 884 -15.91 12.44 2.61
C ASN A 884 -17.01 13.36 2.09
N ARG A 885 -16.89 13.78 0.83
CA ARG A 885 -17.80 14.74 0.18
C ARG A 885 -19.24 14.24 0.15
N THR A 886 -19.48 12.99 -0.19
CA THR A 886 -20.84 12.41 -0.25
C THR A 886 -21.52 12.48 1.12
N LEU A 887 -20.80 12.10 2.18
CA LEU A 887 -21.32 12.17 3.54
C LEU A 887 -21.52 13.62 4.03
N LEU A 888 -20.70 14.58 3.58
CA LEU A 888 -20.91 16.01 3.84
C LEU A 888 -22.22 16.50 3.19
N GLU A 889 -22.45 16.12 1.93
CA GLU A 889 -23.65 16.48 1.16
C GLU A 889 -24.91 15.87 1.81
N GLU A 890 -24.89 14.57 2.12
CA GLU A 890 -25.99 13.84 2.80
C GLU A 890 -26.33 14.39 4.19
N GLN A 891 -25.34 14.84 4.98
CA GLN A 891 -25.56 15.26 6.36
C GLN A 891 -25.89 16.75 6.53
N PHE A 892 -25.43 17.61 5.62
CA PHE A 892 -25.52 19.07 5.78
C PHE A 892 -26.24 19.81 4.64
N LEU A 893 -26.45 19.20 3.48
CA LEU A 893 -27.02 19.88 2.30
C LEU A 893 -28.34 19.26 1.82
N ASP A 894 -28.52 17.94 1.97
CA ASP A 894 -29.81 17.27 1.71
C ASP A 894 -30.81 17.45 2.87
N GLU A 895 -31.24 18.70 3.13
CA GLU A 895 -32.37 19.04 4.04
C GLU A 895 -33.75 18.61 3.47
N GLY A 896 -33.80 17.53 2.66
CA GLY A 896 -34.98 17.05 1.93
C GLY A 896 -35.45 15.63 2.27
N SER A 897 -34.79 14.92 3.20
CA SER A 897 -35.09 13.49 3.47
C SER A 897 -34.92 13.06 4.94
N ARG A 898 -35.31 13.92 5.90
CA ARG A 898 -35.44 13.59 7.33
C ARG A 898 -36.73 14.18 7.91
#